data_AF-A0ABD3MPA1-F1
#
_entry.id   AF-A0ABD3MPA1-F1
#
_cell.length_a   1.000
_cell.length_b   1.000
_cell.length_c   1.000
_cell.angle_alpha   90.00
_cell.angle_beta   90.00
_cell.angle_gamma   90.00
#
_symmetry.space_group_name_H-M   'P 1'
#
loop_
_entity.id
_entity.type
_entity.pdbx_description
1 polymer ?
#
loop_
_entity_poly.entity_id
_entity_poly.type
_entity_poly.pdbx_seq_one_letter_code
_entity_poly.pdbx_strand_id
1 'polypeptide(L)'
;MKTLAVFLSLVLDAARCLAQDAATEAKEYFVPGYASWLGGLASWDGTPSNYSRYYPITYVVFGQAGQPIVRSIVGEDDDCPIPRRRGGGDGADFGMSDGAQIYVHATGDLVGNNALPYKFPVKVCSITVEVLSAFRTSLDEGDVVLSYAGQTFPVPRVKLDPKRFLLTGDTGLRSKPKDVGLGDCSDSPLPTVYGIPQCPVNFTEADLNVQSKINNHTNPNITGDYQGNDGWFFKDLADDAATREIDLIVYVGDYIYRQGPCPIDNGQGMNCSGINTPWIADAADVPHDVTVNFVPGVFGDNWYGWWADFFWPAMRLLQSAPIIPTRGNHEECGRGGYGYFFFLSPFPLCPYQGADCTAANIDNACDTYNPPYSVAFEHESFLIVDDNDINPLKGGTDSFTFIEGACPAPPPEGEFIVPVQQTRVDEPQAGIDVAYFSGVMSTLEAMSAERDTNFFVTHHPILAIACNDTEIIVEDWTLQQALHSNTLDRVSAIISGHQHWLQVLEFNDDALPAQLVVGHGGTKLIPNWVNQDSLTRIKLEVGQPELNIVATVKRGITMSQFGYGIMERNDGMDYDVTFYGLDETTRKVGVLDFSMTIPKGPRVPYPLDTNDSPSASDLPSGTSANNWKTLQTMLLAFRFVIGLFL
;
A
#
# COMPACT_ATOMS: atom_id res chain seq x y z
N MET A 1 58.45 4.53 -18.63
CA MET A 1 58.16 5.64 -17.69
C MET A 1 57.72 6.93 -18.38
N LYS A 2 58.29 7.35 -19.54
CA LYS A 2 57.83 8.58 -20.23
C LYS A 2 56.45 8.48 -20.92
N THR A 3 55.98 7.29 -21.29
CA THR A 3 54.68 7.10 -21.96
C THR A 3 53.49 7.10 -21.01
N LEU A 4 53.69 6.77 -19.73
CA LEU A 4 52.64 6.75 -18.71
C LEU A 4 52.30 8.16 -18.19
N ALA A 5 53.28 9.07 -18.20
CA ALA A 5 53.09 10.45 -17.77
C ALA A 5 52.28 11.29 -18.78
N VAL A 6 52.40 10.99 -20.08
CA VAL A 6 51.65 11.68 -21.14
C VAL A 6 50.18 11.27 -21.15
N PHE A 7 49.89 9.99 -20.88
CA PHE A 7 48.51 9.49 -20.78
C PHE A 7 47.77 10.06 -19.57
N LEU A 8 48.46 10.22 -18.44
CA LEU A 8 47.87 10.81 -17.23
C LEU A 8 47.57 12.31 -17.41
N SER A 9 48.42 13.05 -18.14
CA SER A 9 48.21 14.48 -18.40
C SER A 9 47.00 14.75 -19.31
N LEU A 10 46.77 13.90 -20.32
CA LEU A 10 45.62 14.03 -21.24
C LEU A 10 44.28 13.72 -20.56
N VAL A 11 44.25 12.78 -19.61
CA VAL A 11 43.04 12.45 -18.84
C VAL A 11 42.71 13.56 -17.84
N LEU A 12 43.72 14.21 -17.25
CA LEU A 12 43.53 15.34 -16.32
C LEU A 12 43.07 16.62 -17.02
N ASP A 13 43.51 16.89 -18.25
CA ASP A 13 43.04 18.07 -19.01
C ASP A 13 41.62 17.88 -19.58
N ALA A 14 41.23 16.65 -19.95
CA ALA A 14 39.86 16.33 -20.35
C ALA A 14 38.86 16.46 -19.17
N ALA A 15 39.28 16.06 -17.96
CA ALA A 15 38.48 16.21 -16.75
C ALA A 15 38.33 17.68 -16.31
N ARG A 16 39.30 18.54 -16.64
CA ARG A 16 39.23 19.98 -16.34
C ARG A 16 38.32 20.75 -17.30
N CYS A 17 38.24 20.36 -18.57
CA CYS A 17 37.27 20.97 -19.51
C CYS A 17 35.82 20.60 -19.19
N LEU A 18 35.55 19.34 -18.77
CA LEU A 18 34.19 18.91 -18.39
C LEU A 18 33.67 19.58 -17.11
N ALA A 19 34.56 20.04 -16.24
CA ALA A 19 34.20 20.72 -14.99
C ALA A 19 33.96 22.23 -15.15
N GLN A 20 34.48 22.86 -16.21
CA GLN A 20 34.36 24.31 -16.40
C GLN A 20 33.09 24.73 -17.16
N ASP A 21 32.54 23.88 -18.02
CA ASP A 21 31.28 24.20 -18.74
C ASP A 21 30.01 24.03 -17.88
N ALA A 22 30.09 23.33 -16.74
CA ALA A 22 28.94 23.12 -15.84
C ALA A 22 28.68 24.28 -14.85
N ALA A 23 29.50 25.33 -14.84
CA ALA A 23 29.51 26.30 -13.74
C ALA A 23 29.00 27.71 -14.09
N THR A 24 28.59 28.00 -15.33
CA THR A 24 28.48 29.42 -15.76
C THR A 24 27.11 29.94 -16.21
N GLU A 25 26.00 29.22 -16.06
CA GLU A 25 24.65 29.77 -16.37
C GLU A 25 23.53 29.40 -15.38
N ALA A 26 23.82 29.30 -14.08
CA ALA A 26 22.79 29.25 -13.03
C ALA A 26 23.03 30.33 -11.98
N LYS A 27 22.73 31.58 -12.34
CA LYS A 27 22.63 32.69 -11.40
C LYS A 27 21.38 33.50 -11.72
N GLU A 28 20.32 33.28 -10.95
CA GLU A 28 19.85 34.23 -9.94
C GLU A 28 18.65 33.61 -9.19
N TYR A 29 18.69 33.69 -7.85
CA TYR A 29 17.78 33.10 -6.86
C TYR A 29 17.93 31.60 -6.51
N PHE A 30 19.14 31.15 -6.18
CA PHE A 30 19.31 29.91 -5.39
C PHE A 30 20.42 30.08 -4.36
N VAL A 31 20.16 29.72 -3.10
CA VAL A 31 21.12 29.78 -1.99
C VAL A 31 22.17 28.66 -2.17
N PRO A 32 23.45 28.99 -2.44
CA PRO A 32 24.45 28.00 -2.82
C PRO A 32 25.06 27.35 -1.57
N GLY A 33 24.57 26.16 -1.22
CA GLY A 33 25.12 25.34 -0.13
C GLY A 33 24.53 23.95 0.01
N TYR A 34 23.30 23.72 -0.46
CA TYR A 34 22.59 22.45 -0.26
C TYR A 34 22.92 21.36 -1.31
N ALA A 35 23.16 21.73 -2.57
CA ALA A 35 23.30 20.76 -3.66
C ALA A 35 24.64 20.00 -3.68
N SER A 36 25.72 20.60 -3.15
CA SER A 36 27.06 19.97 -3.21
C SER A 36 27.27 18.85 -2.20
N TRP A 37 26.38 18.67 -1.22
CA TRP A 37 26.50 17.62 -0.20
C TRP A 37 25.68 16.36 -0.54
N LEU A 38 24.63 16.48 -1.35
CA LEU A 38 23.80 15.36 -1.81
C LEU A 38 24.39 14.60 -3.01
N GLY A 39 25.32 15.21 -3.75
CA GLY A 39 25.81 14.69 -5.04
C GLY A 39 26.76 13.48 -5.00
N GLY A 40 27.13 12.96 -3.82
CA GLY A 40 28.25 12.01 -3.68
C GLY A 40 27.98 10.69 -2.95
N LEU A 41 26.78 10.45 -2.40
CA LEU A 41 26.56 9.32 -1.48
C LEU A 41 25.28 8.55 -1.85
N ALA A 42 25.40 7.24 -2.05
CA ALA A 42 24.27 6.34 -1.80
C ALA A 42 23.74 6.61 -0.39
N SER A 43 22.42 6.62 -0.18
CA SER A 43 21.89 6.76 1.18
C SER A 43 22.31 5.56 2.03
N TRP A 44 22.19 5.71 3.34
CA TRP A 44 22.57 4.73 4.36
C TRP A 44 21.99 3.31 4.18
N ASP A 45 20.95 3.18 3.36
CA ASP A 45 20.24 1.94 3.01
C ASP A 45 20.50 1.44 1.58
N GLY A 46 21.45 2.04 0.85
CA GLY A 46 21.73 1.70 -0.54
C GLY A 46 20.72 2.28 -1.55
N THR A 47 19.73 3.05 -1.09
CA THR A 47 18.81 3.77 -1.97
C THR A 47 19.55 4.94 -2.66
N PRO A 48 19.28 5.23 -3.94
CA PRO A 48 19.85 6.39 -4.61
C PRO A 48 19.26 7.68 -4.03
N SER A 49 20.12 8.58 -3.55
CA SER A 49 19.71 9.92 -3.08
C SER A 49 19.30 10.85 -4.23
N ASN A 50 19.78 10.57 -5.44
CA ASN A 50 19.47 11.32 -6.65
C ASN A 50 18.30 10.68 -7.42
N TYR A 51 17.10 10.75 -6.84
CA TYR A 51 15.87 10.22 -7.44
C TYR A 51 15.53 10.84 -8.80
N SER A 52 15.99 12.07 -9.10
CA SER A 52 15.64 12.75 -10.35
C SER A 52 16.24 12.09 -11.60
N ARG A 53 17.26 11.25 -11.43
CA ARG A 53 17.78 10.40 -12.52
C ARG A 53 16.80 9.31 -12.97
N TYR A 54 15.78 9.02 -12.17
CA TYR A 54 14.77 8.01 -12.46
C TYR A 54 13.46 8.60 -12.98
N TYR A 55 13.38 9.93 -13.14
CA TYR A 55 12.21 10.55 -13.75
C TYR A 55 12.17 10.31 -15.26
N PRO A 56 10.97 10.05 -15.81
CA PRO A 56 9.70 9.88 -15.11
C PRO A 56 9.57 8.47 -14.50
N ILE A 57 9.08 8.37 -13.27
CA ILE A 57 8.75 7.08 -12.65
C ILE A 57 7.34 6.71 -13.09
N THR A 58 7.22 5.75 -14.01
CA THR A 58 5.96 5.40 -14.67
C THR A 58 5.35 4.13 -14.07
N TYR A 59 4.05 4.16 -13.79
CA TYR A 59 3.28 3.04 -13.22
C TYR A 59 1.80 3.20 -13.59
N VAL A 60 0.98 2.17 -13.37
CA VAL A 60 -0.46 2.20 -13.66
C VAL A 60 -1.24 1.75 -12.44
N VAL A 61 -2.19 2.56 -11.99
CA VAL A 61 -3.09 2.25 -10.88
C VAL A 61 -4.48 1.96 -11.43
N PHE A 62 -5.18 0.93 -10.93
CA PHE A 62 -6.61 0.77 -11.20
C PHE A 62 -7.44 1.68 -10.30
N GLY A 63 -8.32 2.46 -10.92
CA GLY A 63 -9.21 3.39 -10.25
C GLY A 63 -10.51 2.78 -9.75
N GLN A 64 -11.28 3.59 -9.03
CA GLN A 64 -12.54 3.18 -8.37
C GLN A 64 -13.64 2.60 -9.29
N ALA A 65 -13.58 2.84 -10.60
CA ALA A 65 -14.53 2.28 -11.56
C ALA A 65 -13.87 1.20 -12.45
N GLY A 66 -12.78 0.59 -11.98
CA GLY A 66 -12.02 -0.44 -12.70
C GLY A 66 -11.22 0.09 -13.91
N GLN A 67 -11.12 1.41 -14.07
CA GLN A 67 -10.37 2.04 -15.16
C GLN A 67 -8.89 2.16 -14.83
N PRO A 68 -7.97 1.92 -15.78
CA PRO A 68 -6.55 2.18 -15.54
C PRO A 68 -6.28 3.68 -15.50
N ILE A 69 -5.36 4.07 -14.62
CA ILE A 69 -4.83 5.43 -14.47
C ILE A 69 -3.33 5.35 -14.68
N VAL A 70 -2.86 5.80 -15.84
CA VAL A 70 -1.42 5.85 -16.14
C VAL A 70 -0.82 7.02 -15.35
N ARG A 71 0.15 6.74 -14.49
CA ARG A 71 0.81 7.74 -13.65
C ARG A 71 2.28 7.88 -14.00
N SER A 72 2.79 9.09 -13.86
CA SER A 72 4.21 9.38 -13.91
C SER A 72 4.60 10.40 -12.84
N ILE A 73 5.60 10.07 -12.02
CA ILE A 73 6.22 11.03 -11.10
C ILE A 73 7.39 11.72 -11.81
N VAL A 74 7.39 13.05 -11.83
CA VAL A 74 8.42 13.92 -12.41
C VAL A 74 8.85 15.00 -11.42
N GLY A 75 9.87 15.78 -11.75
CA GLY A 75 10.23 16.95 -10.95
C GLY A 75 9.09 17.95 -10.89
N GLU A 76 9.03 18.71 -9.80
CA GLU A 76 7.99 19.72 -9.55
C GLU A 76 7.83 20.70 -10.73
N ASP A 77 8.94 21.16 -11.30
CA ASP A 77 8.99 22.11 -12.42
C ASP A 77 8.94 21.44 -13.81
N ASP A 78 9.00 20.10 -13.90
CA ASP A 78 9.15 19.40 -15.19
C ASP A 78 7.81 19.25 -15.92
N ASP A 79 7.74 19.39 -17.24
CA ASP A 79 6.49 19.15 -17.98
C ASP A 79 5.99 17.71 -17.84
N CYS A 80 4.67 17.53 -17.82
CA CYS A 80 4.09 16.20 -17.78
C CYS A 80 4.43 15.40 -19.05
N PRO A 81 4.81 14.11 -18.91
CA PRO A 81 5.10 13.26 -20.06
C PRO A 81 3.92 13.14 -21.03
N ILE A 82 4.21 13.13 -22.33
CA ILE A 82 3.20 13.04 -23.39
C ILE A 82 2.99 11.58 -23.78
N PRO A 83 1.77 11.04 -23.74
CA PRO A 83 1.49 9.67 -24.19
C PRO A 83 1.64 9.53 -25.71
N ARG A 84 2.34 8.49 -26.17
CA ARG A 84 2.58 8.21 -27.60
C ARG A 84 2.43 6.72 -27.91
N ARG A 85 2.15 6.43 -29.19
CA ARG A 85 2.32 5.06 -29.73
C ARG A 85 3.81 4.75 -29.89
N ARG A 86 4.21 3.56 -29.45
CA ARG A 86 5.58 3.05 -29.54
C ARG A 86 6.04 3.00 -31.00
N GLY A 87 7.21 3.56 -31.29
CA GLY A 87 7.78 3.60 -32.63
C GLY A 87 7.11 4.59 -33.60
N GLY A 88 6.13 5.37 -33.13
CA GLY A 88 5.52 6.45 -33.90
C GLY A 88 6.41 7.69 -33.97
N GLY A 89 6.36 8.41 -35.10
CA GLY A 89 6.99 9.72 -35.27
C GLY A 89 6.09 10.88 -34.80
N ASP A 90 6.41 12.09 -35.21
CA ASP A 90 5.60 13.29 -34.94
C ASP A 90 4.16 13.08 -35.45
N GLY A 91 3.16 13.20 -34.54
CA GLY A 91 1.75 12.93 -34.84
C GLY A 91 1.22 11.57 -34.37
N ALA A 92 2.03 10.77 -33.67
CA ALA A 92 1.61 9.55 -32.98
C ALA A 92 1.19 9.75 -31.51
N ASP A 93 1.05 11.02 -31.11
CA ASP A 93 0.67 11.44 -29.76
C ASP A 93 -0.82 11.13 -29.54
N PHE A 94 -1.14 10.60 -28.37
CA PHE A 94 -2.54 10.43 -27.97
C PHE A 94 -3.09 11.76 -27.47
N GLY A 95 -4.18 12.23 -28.07
CA GLY A 95 -4.87 13.45 -27.65
C GLY A 95 -6.15 13.15 -26.85
N MET A 96 -6.88 14.21 -26.51
CA MET A 96 -8.17 14.09 -25.81
C MET A 96 -9.18 13.22 -26.56
N SER A 97 -9.18 13.27 -27.91
CA SER A 97 -10.06 12.45 -28.76
C SER A 97 -9.75 10.96 -28.68
N ASP A 98 -8.56 10.59 -28.22
CA ASP A 98 -8.13 9.21 -28.06
C ASP A 98 -8.42 8.66 -26.66
N GLY A 99 -9.10 9.44 -25.80
CA GLY A 99 -9.39 9.10 -24.40
C GLY A 99 -8.21 9.29 -23.45
N ALA A 100 -7.15 9.98 -23.89
CA ALA A 100 -5.98 10.31 -23.08
C ALA A 100 -6.07 11.76 -22.59
N GLN A 101 -6.70 11.97 -21.45
CA GLN A 101 -6.74 13.27 -20.79
C GLN A 101 -5.70 13.32 -19.66
N ILE A 102 -4.72 14.21 -19.79
CA ILE A 102 -3.67 14.39 -18.80
C ILE A 102 -4.20 15.32 -17.70
N TYR A 103 -4.31 14.77 -16.50
CA TYR A 103 -4.57 15.48 -15.26
C TYR A 103 -3.25 15.64 -14.51
N VAL A 104 -3.05 16.83 -13.94
CA VAL A 104 -1.87 17.11 -13.12
C VAL A 104 -2.30 17.11 -11.67
N HIS A 105 -1.61 16.29 -10.86
CA HIS A 105 -1.60 16.44 -9.41
C HIS A 105 -0.31 17.20 -9.09
N ALA A 106 -0.44 18.53 -8.99
CA ALA A 106 0.69 19.40 -8.72
C ALA A 106 1.15 19.25 -7.26
N THR A 107 2.45 19.45 -7.04
CA THR A 107 3.01 19.68 -5.72
C THR A 107 3.47 21.11 -5.58
N GLY A 108 3.47 21.58 -4.33
CA GLY A 108 3.88 22.94 -3.96
C GLY A 108 2.67 23.85 -3.69
N ASP A 109 2.57 24.34 -2.45
CA ASP A 109 1.71 25.47 -2.02
C ASP A 109 0.22 25.42 -2.44
N LEU A 110 -0.44 24.27 -2.33
CA LEU A 110 -1.89 24.17 -2.49
C LEU A 110 -2.69 24.83 -1.34
N VAL A 111 -2.01 25.34 -0.30
CA VAL A 111 -2.60 26.10 0.80
C VAL A 111 -1.96 27.49 0.85
N GLY A 112 -2.62 28.46 0.23
CA GLY A 112 -2.36 29.87 0.51
C GLY A 112 -2.70 30.13 1.97
N ASN A 113 -1.66 30.28 2.80
CA ASN A 113 -1.63 30.36 4.26
C ASN A 113 -1.66 28.99 4.97
N ASN A 114 -0.48 28.54 5.38
CA ASN A 114 -0.18 27.37 6.24
C ASN A 114 -0.01 26.02 5.50
N ALA A 115 1.26 25.77 5.19
CA ALA A 115 1.93 24.50 4.93
C ALA A 115 1.10 23.22 5.20
N LEU A 116 0.93 22.41 4.15
CA LEU A 116 0.89 20.96 4.38
C LEU A 116 2.19 20.59 5.12
N PRO A 117 2.16 19.85 6.25
CA PRO A 117 3.39 19.43 6.92
C PRO A 117 4.23 18.46 6.07
N TYR A 118 3.68 18.01 4.94
CA TYR A 118 4.23 17.01 4.02
C TYR A 118 4.84 17.68 2.78
N LYS A 119 6.15 17.56 2.58
CA LYS A 119 6.84 18.03 1.38
C LYS A 119 7.02 16.90 0.38
N PHE A 120 6.20 16.89 -0.67
CA PHE A 120 6.42 16.08 -1.86
C PHE A 120 6.95 17.01 -2.96
N PRO A 121 8.26 17.20 -3.17
CA PRO A 121 8.78 18.12 -4.20
C PRO A 121 8.75 17.46 -5.59
N VAL A 122 7.64 16.80 -5.94
CA VAL A 122 7.49 15.97 -7.14
C VAL A 122 6.08 16.04 -7.68
N LYS A 123 5.92 16.19 -8.98
CA LYS A 123 4.60 16.25 -9.60
C LYS A 123 4.15 14.87 -10.05
N VAL A 124 2.88 14.53 -9.82
CA VAL A 124 2.27 13.30 -10.36
C VAL A 124 1.36 13.67 -11.51
N CYS A 125 1.72 13.24 -12.72
CA CYS A 125 0.86 13.37 -13.90
C CYS A 125 0.07 12.08 -14.06
N SER A 126 -1.24 12.19 -14.24
CA SER A 126 -2.17 11.08 -14.37
C SER A 126 -2.93 11.15 -15.68
N ILE A 127 -3.18 10.00 -16.30
CA ILE A 127 -4.05 9.86 -17.46
C ILE A 127 -5.11 8.83 -17.11
N THR A 128 -6.32 9.30 -16.83
CA THR A 128 -7.47 8.41 -16.61
C THR A 128 -7.92 7.89 -17.97
N VAL A 129 -7.89 6.57 -18.12
CA VAL A 129 -8.14 5.92 -19.41
C VAL A 129 -9.60 5.54 -19.53
N GLU A 130 -10.27 6.11 -20.52
CA GLU A 130 -11.63 5.70 -20.85
C GLU A 130 -11.66 4.24 -21.35
N VAL A 131 -12.63 3.45 -20.86
CA VAL A 131 -12.73 2.01 -21.13
C VAL A 131 -12.83 1.68 -22.63
N LEU A 132 -13.51 2.52 -23.41
CA LEU A 132 -13.74 2.32 -24.85
C LEU A 132 -12.94 3.31 -25.69
N SER A 133 -11.63 3.40 -25.43
CA SER A 133 -10.75 4.35 -26.12
C SER A 133 -9.64 3.65 -26.93
N ALA A 134 -9.14 4.32 -27.97
CA ALA A 134 -7.99 3.86 -28.71
C ALA A 134 -6.75 3.73 -27.80
N PHE A 135 -6.63 4.61 -26.79
CA PHE A 135 -5.59 4.53 -25.78
C PHE A 135 -5.69 3.24 -24.94
N ARG A 136 -6.90 2.82 -24.54
CA ARG A 136 -7.11 1.56 -23.81
C ARG A 136 -6.69 0.33 -24.62
N THR A 137 -6.99 0.30 -25.92
CA THR A 137 -6.57 -0.78 -26.82
C THR A 137 -5.04 -0.83 -26.92
N SER A 138 -4.38 0.30 -27.13
CA SER A 138 -2.91 0.33 -27.21
C SER A 138 -2.22 -0.02 -25.88
N LEU A 139 -2.85 0.26 -24.73
CA LEU A 139 -2.36 -0.24 -23.43
C LEU A 139 -2.43 -1.76 -23.31
N ASP A 140 -3.50 -2.38 -23.85
CA ASP A 140 -3.62 -3.84 -23.93
C ASP A 140 -2.62 -4.46 -24.91
N GLU A 141 -2.26 -3.77 -25.99
CA GLU A 141 -1.25 -4.24 -26.95
C GLU A 141 0.19 -4.06 -26.41
N GLY A 142 0.38 -3.20 -25.40
CA GLY A 142 1.70 -2.84 -24.88
C GLY A 142 2.43 -1.79 -25.74
N ASP A 143 1.67 -1.03 -26.52
CA ASP A 143 2.15 -0.08 -27.53
C ASP A 143 2.19 1.37 -27.03
N VAL A 144 1.97 1.61 -25.73
CA VAL A 144 2.04 2.95 -25.15
C VAL A 144 3.44 3.21 -24.57
N VAL A 145 3.96 4.40 -24.86
CA VAL A 145 5.13 4.98 -24.21
C VAL A 145 4.82 6.41 -23.77
N LEU A 146 5.54 6.90 -22.77
CA LEU A 146 5.53 8.30 -22.38
C LEU A 146 6.77 9.01 -22.92
N SER A 147 6.59 10.11 -23.63
CA SER A 147 7.69 10.97 -24.07
C SER A 147 8.00 12.02 -23.02
N TYR A 148 9.25 12.07 -22.58
CA TYR A 148 9.72 12.98 -21.55
C TYR A 148 11.19 13.35 -21.79
N ALA A 149 11.51 14.64 -21.72
CA ALA A 149 12.87 15.17 -21.94
C ALA A 149 13.57 14.62 -23.22
N GLY A 150 12.81 14.44 -24.31
CA GLY A 150 13.33 13.91 -25.58
C GLY A 150 13.58 12.39 -25.62
N GLN A 151 13.21 11.66 -24.56
CA GLN A 151 13.29 10.21 -24.48
C GLN A 151 11.89 9.58 -24.39
N THR A 152 11.82 8.26 -24.57
CA THR A 152 10.57 7.49 -24.45
C THR A 152 10.68 6.45 -23.35
N PHE A 153 9.69 6.40 -22.46
CA PHE A 153 9.63 5.51 -21.31
C PHE A 153 8.46 4.53 -21.47
N PRO A 154 8.65 3.24 -21.17
CA PRO A 154 7.59 2.24 -21.30
C PRO A 154 6.49 2.49 -20.27
N VAL A 155 5.24 2.26 -20.67
CA VAL A 155 4.10 2.13 -19.74
C VAL A 155 3.83 0.64 -19.55
N PRO A 156 3.56 0.18 -18.31
CA PRO A 156 3.10 -1.20 -18.07
C PRO A 156 1.92 -1.55 -18.96
N ARG A 157 1.97 -2.75 -19.55
CA ARG A 157 0.87 -3.28 -20.35
C ARG A 157 -0.34 -3.52 -19.44
N VAL A 158 -1.53 -3.09 -19.85
CA VAL A 158 -2.77 -3.31 -19.09
C VAL A 158 -3.64 -4.30 -19.84
N LYS A 159 -3.56 -5.58 -19.50
CA LYS A 159 -4.33 -6.62 -20.20
C LYS A 159 -5.83 -6.43 -20.01
N LEU A 160 -6.63 -6.67 -21.05
CA LEU A 160 -8.09 -6.77 -20.94
C LEU A 160 -8.53 -8.07 -20.25
N ASP A 161 -7.77 -9.14 -20.48
CA ASP A 161 -7.94 -10.46 -19.89
C ASP A 161 -6.66 -10.87 -19.13
N PRO A 162 -6.36 -10.27 -17.97
CA PRO A 162 -5.22 -10.68 -17.16
C PRO A 162 -5.43 -12.11 -16.65
N LYS A 163 -4.36 -12.90 -16.56
CA LYS A 163 -4.42 -14.29 -16.07
C LYS A 163 -3.55 -14.54 -14.84
N ARG A 164 -2.52 -13.72 -14.63
CA ARG A 164 -1.49 -13.94 -13.62
C ARG A 164 -1.40 -12.77 -12.65
N PHE A 165 -1.82 -12.99 -11.42
CA PHE A 165 -1.99 -11.99 -10.38
C PHE A 165 -0.91 -12.17 -9.30
N LEU A 166 -0.11 -11.14 -9.05
CA LEU A 166 0.79 -11.10 -7.88
C LEU A 166 0.00 -10.69 -6.64
N LEU A 167 0.18 -11.41 -5.54
CA LEU A 167 -0.42 -11.13 -4.24
C LEU A 167 0.70 -10.76 -3.24
N THR A 168 0.73 -9.54 -2.75
CA THR A 168 1.77 -9.05 -1.82
C THR A 168 1.31 -7.82 -1.06
N GLY A 169 1.98 -7.47 0.04
CA GLY A 169 1.74 -6.26 0.83
C GLY A 169 2.69 -6.20 2.01
N ASP A 170 2.50 -5.22 2.89
CA ASP A 170 3.25 -5.09 4.15
C ASP A 170 4.76 -5.04 3.89
N THR A 171 5.21 -4.04 3.13
CA THR A 171 6.58 -4.07 2.57
C THR A 171 7.50 -3.01 3.12
N GLY A 172 7.01 -1.94 3.74
CA GLY A 172 7.88 -0.86 4.21
C GLY A 172 8.85 -1.31 5.30
N LEU A 173 9.92 -0.54 5.50
CA LEU A 173 10.93 -0.85 6.50
C LEU A 173 10.45 -0.50 7.92
N ARG A 174 10.27 -1.51 8.79
CA ARG A 174 9.82 -1.29 10.18
C ARG A 174 10.91 -0.65 11.05
N SER A 175 10.66 0.61 11.42
CA SER A 175 11.44 1.37 12.41
C SER A 175 10.50 1.94 13.48
N LYS A 176 10.58 1.47 14.75
CA LYS A 176 9.81 2.07 15.86
C LYS A 176 10.74 2.84 16.84
N PRO A 177 10.31 4.02 17.35
CA PRO A 177 11.08 4.86 18.28
C PRO A 177 11.57 4.14 19.55
N LYS A 178 10.71 3.34 20.18
CA LYS A 178 11.01 2.60 21.42
C LYS A 178 12.15 1.57 21.25
N ASP A 179 12.38 1.14 20.01
CA ASP A 179 13.33 0.08 19.64
C ASP A 179 14.75 0.61 19.37
N VAL A 180 14.92 1.93 19.22
CA VAL A 180 16.22 2.61 19.06
C VAL A 180 16.68 3.31 20.35
N GLY A 181 16.16 2.86 21.50
CA GLY A 181 16.64 3.28 22.82
C GLY A 181 16.02 4.58 23.35
N LEU A 182 14.92 5.05 22.77
CA LEU A 182 14.23 6.27 23.21
C LEU A 182 13.28 6.04 24.41
N GLY A 183 13.05 4.78 24.79
CA GLY A 183 12.21 4.38 25.94
C GLY A 183 10.72 4.69 25.75
N ASP A 184 9.91 4.34 26.75
CA ASP A 184 8.55 4.89 26.90
C ASP A 184 8.67 6.33 27.41
N CYS A 185 8.19 7.27 26.62
CA CYS A 185 8.15 8.66 27.01
C CYS A 185 7.06 8.81 28.10
N SER A 186 7.46 8.97 29.36
CA SER A 186 6.54 8.96 30.51
C SER A 186 5.94 10.32 30.84
N ASP A 187 6.38 11.39 30.16
CA ASP A 187 5.91 12.75 30.42
C ASP A 187 4.72 13.11 29.52
N SER A 188 3.54 13.19 30.10
CA SER A 188 2.30 13.58 29.41
C SER A 188 1.99 15.07 29.56
N PRO A 189 1.49 15.75 28.51
CA PRO A 189 1.22 15.21 27.17
C PRO A 189 2.46 15.25 26.26
N LEU A 190 2.73 14.13 25.61
CA LEU A 190 3.75 14.01 24.58
C LEU A 190 3.27 14.68 23.29
N PRO A 191 4.14 15.40 22.54
CA PRO A 191 3.81 15.80 21.19
C PRO A 191 3.63 14.55 20.32
N THR A 192 2.55 14.50 19.55
CA THR A 192 2.37 13.48 18.54
C THR A 192 3.02 13.93 17.23
N VAL A 193 3.70 13.01 16.55
CA VAL A 193 4.12 13.18 15.16
C VAL A 193 3.46 12.04 14.42
N TYR A 194 2.70 12.38 13.39
CA TYR A 194 1.92 11.42 12.63
C TYR A 194 0.88 10.66 13.48
N GLY A 195 0.24 11.32 14.46
CA GLY A 195 -0.69 10.69 15.40
C GLY A 195 -0.03 9.76 16.43
N ILE A 196 1.25 9.46 16.27
CA ILE A 196 2.04 8.61 17.16
C ILE A 196 2.70 9.49 18.23
N PRO A 197 2.49 9.23 19.53
CA PRO A 197 3.19 9.93 20.59
C PRO A 197 4.71 9.83 20.42
N GLN A 198 5.39 10.97 20.37
CA GLN A 198 6.85 11.03 20.27
C GLN A 198 7.44 11.50 21.58
N CYS A 199 8.62 10.98 21.90
CA CYS A 199 9.40 11.50 23.01
C CYS A 199 9.89 12.90 22.65
N PRO A 200 9.55 13.96 23.41
CA PRO A 200 10.16 15.27 23.26
C PRO A 200 11.55 15.21 23.91
N VAL A 201 12.53 14.61 23.23
CA VAL A 201 13.88 14.48 23.78
C VAL A 201 14.85 15.37 23.02
N ASN A 202 15.20 16.50 23.63
CA ASN A 202 16.48 17.16 23.37
C ASN A 202 17.57 16.26 23.94
N PHE A 203 18.24 15.47 23.12
CA PHE A 203 19.45 14.76 23.55
C PHE A 203 20.57 15.75 23.84
N THR A 204 21.18 15.68 25.03
CA THR A 204 22.47 16.33 25.29
C THR A 204 23.62 15.34 25.05
N GLU A 205 24.81 15.85 24.72
CA GLU A 205 26.03 15.03 24.55
C GLU A 205 26.38 14.21 25.82
N ALA A 206 25.87 14.63 26.98
CA ALA A 206 26.02 13.93 28.26
C ALA A 206 25.09 12.71 28.39
N ASP A 207 23.91 12.72 27.78
CA ASP A 207 22.94 11.61 27.82
C ASP A 207 23.42 10.41 26.97
N LEU A 208 24.31 10.66 26.01
CA LEU A 208 24.89 9.67 25.10
C LEU A 208 26.20 9.06 25.63
N ASN A 209 26.79 9.64 26.68
CA ASN A 209 28.12 9.28 27.15
C ASN A 209 28.10 8.21 28.26
N VAL A 210 27.32 7.15 28.06
CA VAL A 210 27.28 5.98 28.97
C VAL A 210 28.03 4.80 28.37
N GLN A 211 29.30 5.03 28.02
CA GLN A 211 30.26 3.96 27.68
C GLN A 211 30.52 3.00 28.88
N SER A 212 30.00 3.32 30.08
CA SER A 212 30.11 2.46 31.26
C SER A 212 28.95 1.47 31.46
N LYS A 213 27.90 1.47 30.62
CA LYS A 213 26.76 0.52 30.74
C LYS A 213 26.61 -0.46 29.58
N ILE A 214 27.38 -0.31 28.50
CA ILE A 214 27.29 -1.20 27.32
C ILE A 214 27.95 -2.56 27.58
N ASN A 215 28.90 -2.66 28.53
CA ASN A 215 29.66 -3.89 28.75
C ASN A 215 28.95 -4.96 29.61
N ASN A 216 27.64 -4.84 29.88
CA ASN A 216 27.00 -5.81 30.77
C ASN A 216 25.53 -6.15 30.50
N HIS A 217 25.01 -5.99 29.26
CA HIS A 217 23.66 -6.46 28.84
C HIS A 217 22.53 -6.31 29.90
N THR A 218 22.56 -5.26 30.71
CA THR A 218 21.65 -5.08 31.85
C THR A 218 21.33 -3.59 32.03
N ASN A 219 20.83 -2.96 30.96
CA ASN A 219 19.84 -1.90 31.18
C ASN A 219 18.46 -2.58 31.14
N PRO A 220 17.83 -2.89 32.29
CA PRO A 220 16.59 -3.64 32.35
C PRO A 220 15.35 -2.87 31.85
N ASN A 221 15.50 -1.63 31.36
CA ASN A 221 14.39 -0.72 31.06
C ASN A 221 14.30 -0.32 29.57
N ILE A 222 14.99 -1.01 28.65
CA ILE A 222 14.91 -0.74 27.21
C ILE A 222 14.73 -2.07 26.47
N THR A 223 13.56 -2.26 25.88
CA THR A 223 13.13 -3.47 25.14
C THR A 223 12.45 -3.05 23.84
N GLY A 224 12.79 -3.69 22.70
CA GLY A 224 12.22 -3.33 21.41
C GLY A 224 12.79 -4.08 20.20
N ASP A 225 12.11 -4.00 19.05
CA ASP A 225 12.28 -4.84 17.86
C ASP A 225 12.44 -4.06 16.51
N TYR A 226 13.67 -3.67 16.14
CA TYR A 226 14.00 -3.00 14.86
C TYR A 226 14.20 -3.98 13.67
N GLN A 227 13.99 -3.52 12.42
CA GLN A 227 14.42 -4.21 11.18
C GLN A 227 15.54 -3.43 10.50
N GLY A 228 16.74 -4.03 10.39
CA GLY A 228 17.84 -3.44 9.63
C GLY A 228 17.66 -3.61 8.12
N ASN A 229 18.32 -2.74 7.35
CA ASN A 229 18.30 -2.80 5.88
C ASN A 229 18.80 -4.17 5.34
N ASP A 230 19.78 -4.77 6.02
CA ASP A 230 20.30 -6.11 5.65
C ASP A 230 19.27 -7.23 5.88
N GLY A 231 18.27 -6.98 6.75
CA GLY A 231 17.13 -7.85 7.02
C GLY A 231 15.83 -7.37 6.37
N TRP A 232 15.90 -6.43 5.42
CA TRP A 232 14.77 -5.91 4.66
C TRP A 232 14.89 -6.33 3.19
N PHE A 233 13.96 -7.17 2.75
CA PHE A 233 14.10 -7.90 1.49
C PHE A 233 13.04 -7.55 0.45
N PHE A 234 12.28 -6.46 0.65
CA PHE A 234 11.23 -6.07 -0.28
C PHE A 234 11.77 -5.89 -1.71
N LYS A 235 12.94 -5.25 -1.86
CA LYS A 235 13.57 -5.09 -3.17
C LYS A 235 13.87 -6.44 -3.85
N ASP A 236 14.43 -7.40 -3.12
CA ASP A 236 14.76 -8.72 -3.67
C ASP A 236 13.49 -9.44 -4.14
N LEU A 237 12.42 -9.38 -3.34
CA LEU A 237 11.11 -9.96 -3.66
C LEU A 237 10.45 -9.27 -4.86
N ALA A 238 10.44 -7.94 -4.91
CA ALA A 238 9.85 -7.16 -5.99
C ALA A 238 10.61 -7.34 -7.31
N ASP A 239 11.95 -7.34 -7.28
CA ASP A 239 12.78 -7.58 -8.46
C ASP A 239 12.59 -9.01 -8.99
N ASP A 240 12.47 -10.01 -8.10
CA ASP A 240 12.18 -11.40 -8.49
C ASP A 240 10.78 -11.55 -9.07
N ALA A 241 9.75 -10.99 -8.42
CA ALA A 241 8.36 -11.01 -8.90
C ALA A 241 8.21 -10.36 -10.28
N ALA A 242 8.95 -9.28 -10.56
CA ALA A 242 8.96 -8.61 -11.86
C ALA A 242 9.45 -9.51 -13.01
N THR A 243 10.17 -10.60 -12.72
CA THR A 243 10.62 -11.58 -13.74
C THR A 243 9.58 -12.64 -14.09
N ARG A 244 8.41 -12.62 -13.46
CA ARG A 244 7.43 -13.74 -13.47
C ARG A 244 6.19 -13.48 -14.32
N GLU A 245 6.31 -12.61 -15.32
CA GLU A 245 5.26 -12.33 -16.31
C GLU A 245 3.91 -11.98 -15.66
N ILE A 246 3.95 -11.15 -14.62
CA ILE A 246 2.76 -10.69 -13.89
C ILE A 246 1.90 -9.79 -14.79
N ASP A 247 0.58 -9.99 -14.75
CA ASP A 247 -0.40 -9.17 -15.48
C ASP A 247 -1.01 -8.08 -14.62
N LEU A 248 -1.10 -8.33 -13.32
CA LEU A 248 -1.74 -7.45 -12.34
C LEU A 248 -1.16 -7.69 -10.96
N ILE A 249 -0.92 -6.61 -10.22
CA ILE A 249 -0.47 -6.65 -8.84
C ILE A 249 -1.66 -6.34 -7.95
N VAL A 250 -2.01 -7.26 -7.06
CA VAL A 250 -2.97 -7.04 -5.97
C VAL A 250 -2.15 -6.76 -4.73
N TYR A 251 -2.17 -5.49 -4.29
CA TYR A 251 -1.32 -5.02 -3.21
C TYR A 251 -2.14 -4.70 -1.98
N VAL A 252 -1.92 -5.43 -0.88
CA VAL A 252 -2.81 -5.46 0.30
C VAL A 252 -2.49 -4.40 1.37
N GLY A 253 -1.93 -3.25 0.98
CA GLY A 253 -1.65 -2.12 1.86
C GLY A 253 -0.32 -2.20 2.61
N ASP A 254 -0.08 -1.22 3.49
CA ASP A 254 1.08 -1.10 4.35
C ASP A 254 2.40 -0.92 3.56
N TYR A 255 2.46 0.24 2.91
CA TYR A 255 3.56 0.67 2.04
C TYR A 255 4.70 1.31 2.82
N ILE A 256 4.38 2.16 3.80
CA ILE A 256 5.37 2.97 4.53
C ILE A 256 5.43 2.58 6.00
N TYR A 257 6.60 2.16 6.47
CA TYR A 257 6.83 1.83 7.87
C TYR A 257 7.89 2.70 8.53
N ARG A 258 8.57 3.54 7.75
CA ARG A 258 9.48 4.60 8.20
C ARG A 258 8.74 5.77 8.87
N GLN A 259 8.00 5.48 9.94
CA GLN A 259 7.14 6.44 10.64
C GLN A 259 7.73 6.90 12.00
N GLY A 260 8.91 6.38 12.38
CA GLY A 260 9.61 6.68 13.64
C GLY A 260 10.81 7.65 13.50
N PRO A 261 11.35 8.16 14.63
CA PRO A 261 12.55 9.00 14.65
C PRO A 261 13.80 8.19 14.26
N CYS A 262 14.80 8.91 13.76
CA CYS A 262 16.04 8.35 13.22
C CYS A 262 16.99 7.84 14.34
N PRO A 263 17.70 6.71 14.17
CA PRO A 263 18.61 6.17 15.18
C PRO A 263 19.88 7.02 15.42
N ILE A 264 20.51 6.88 16.60
CA ILE A 264 21.81 7.48 16.96
C ILE A 264 22.84 6.34 17.18
N ASP A 265 24.07 6.49 16.67
CA ASP A 265 25.17 5.53 16.89
C ASP A 265 26.32 6.17 17.70
N ASN A 266 26.63 5.62 18.88
CA ASN A 266 27.80 5.98 19.69
C ASN A 266 28.02 7.49 19.94
N GLY A 267 26.95 8.22 20.25
CA GLY A 267 27.06 9.66 20.54
C GLY A 267 27.34 10.53 19.31
N GLN A 268 27.42 9.94 18.12
CA GLN A 268 27.37 10.67 16.85
C GLN A 268 26.01 10.38 16.24
N GLY A 269 25.23 11.43 15.94
CA GLY A 269 24.01 11.25 15.17
C GLY A 269 24.33 10.44 13.91
N MET A 270 23.57 9.38 13.64
CA MET A 270 23.53 8.91 12.25
C MET A 270 23.04 10.12 11.43
N ASN A 271 23.55 10.27 10.21
CA ASN A 271 23.18 11.42 9.39
C ASN A 271 21.71 11.33 8.97
N CYS A 272 20.83 11.98 9.75
CA CYS A 272 19.38 12.08 9.54
C CYS A 272 18.96 13.39 8.83
N SER A 273 19.92 14.16 8.31
CA SER A 273 19.62 15.38 7.57
C SER A 273 19.09 15.02 6.17
N GLY A 274 17.89 15.43 5.77
CA GLY A 274 17.21 16.65 6.22
C GLY A 274 15.85 16.49 6.90
N ILE A 275 15.57 15.50 7.76
CA ILE A 275 14.35 15.53 8.59
C ILE A 275 14.67 16.28 9.87
N ASN A 276 13.92 17.33 10.08
CA ASN A 276 13.76 18.21 11.22
C ASN A 276 14.80 19.33 11.22
N THR A 277 14.75 20.19 10.20
CA THR A 277 15.25 21.56 10.33
C THR A 277 14.17 22.45 10.93
N PRO A 278 14.51 23.38 11.84
CA PRO A 278 13.56 24.29 12.47
C PRO A 278 12.94 25.23 11.42
N TRP A 279 11.86 25.92 11.77
CA TRP A 279 11.13 26.93 10.98
C TRP A 279 10.04 26.36 10.05
N ILE A 280 8.92 25.89 10.61
CA ILE A 280 7.59 26.57 10.56
C ILE A 280 6.74 25.97 11.69
N ALA A 281 6.74 26.61 12.86
CA ALA A 281 5.60 26.57 13.78
C ALA A 281 5.05 28.00 13.81
N ASP A 282 3.73 28.17 13.71
CA ASP A 282 3.13 29.49 13.92
C ASP A 282 3.45 29.92 15.36
N ALA A 283 3.95 31.15 15.53
CA ALA A 283 4.39 31.66 16.83
C ALA A 283 3.25 31.75 17.85
N ALA A 284 1.99 31.66 17.39
CA ALA A 284 0.80 31.63 18.23
C ALA A 284 0.55 30.28 18.92
N ASP A 285 1.10 29.16 18.41
CA ASP A 285 0.85 27.80 18.91
C ASP A 285 1.90 27.31 19.94
N VAL A 286 2.77 28.20 20.39
CA VAL A 286 3.88 27.87 21.29
C VAL A 286 3.67 28.50 22.67
N PRO A 287 3.46 27.71 23.74
CA PRO A 287 3.75 28.16 25.10
C PRO A 287 5.24 28.49 25.18
N HIS A 288 5.55 29.73 25.56
CA HIS A 288 6.92 30.25 25.70
C HIS A 288 7.86 29.21 26.35
N ASP A 289 8.90 28.82 25.60
CA ASP A 289 9.99 27.87 25.92
C ASP A 289 9.89 26.41 25.43
N VAL A 290 8.86 26.05 24.64
CA VAL A 290 8.82 24.74 23.95
C VAL A 290 9.08 24.91 22.44
N THR A 291 10.29 24.60 21.98
CA THR A 291 10.59 24.54 20.54
C THR A 291 10.18 23.17 20.00
N VAL A 292 9.06 23.11 19.27
CA VAL A 292 8.62 21.91 18.56
C VAL A 292 9.27 21.90 17.17
N ASN A 293 10.31 21.08 17.00
CA ASN A 293 11.09 20.97 15.75
C ASN A 293 10.58 19.81 14.89
N PHE A 294 9.60 20.03 14.00
CA PHE A 294 9.19 18.98 13.05
C PHE A 294 9.08 19.52 11.63
N VAL A 295 9.99 19.08 10.75
CA VAL A 295 9.99 19.28 9.27
C VAL A 295 10.54 17.99 8.64
N PRO A 296 9.96 17.40 7.60
CA PRO A 296 10.35 16.07 7.09
C PRO A 296 11.71 16.00 6.37
N GLY A 297 12.23 14.80 6.22
CA GLY A 297 13.40 14.38 5.40
C GLY A 297 13.34 12.85 5.16
N VAL A 298 14.42 12.06 5.27
CA VAL A 298 14.45 10.60 4.94
C VAL A 298 13.45 9.62 5.62
N PHE A 299 12.60 10.04 6.56
CA PHE A 299 11.56 9.25 7.24
C PHE A 299 10.27 10.09 7.30
N GLY A 300 9.12 9.42 7.36
CA GLY A 300 7.78 10.00 7.42
C GLY A 300 7.07 10.03 6.06
N ASP A 301 5.83 10.50 6.08
CA ASP A 301 4.96 10.62 4.91
C ASP A 301 5.39 11.79 4.01
N ASN A 302 6.48 11.59 3.28
CA ASN A 302 7.06 12.55 2.36
C ASN A 302 7.73 11.82 1.20
N TRP A 303 8.18 12.57 0.19
CA TRP A 303 8.77 11.95 -1.00
C TRP A 303 9.95 11.03 -0.70
N TYR A 304 10.83 11.37 0.25
CA TYR A 304 11.96 10.51 0.58
C TYR A 304 11.52 9.19 1.21
N GLY A 305 10.54 9.23 2.13
CA GLY A 305 9.97 8.03 2.73
C GLY A 305 9.36 7.11 1.68
N TRP A 306 8.49 7.64 0.82
CA TRP A 306 7.86 6.89 -0.27
C TRP A 306 8.84 6.39 -1.34
N TRP A 307 9.86 7.19 -1.65
CA TRP A 307 10.94 6.79 -2.54
C TRP A 307 11.69 5.59 -1.97
N ALA A 308 12.11 5.66 -0.70
CA ALA A 308 12.92 4.63 -0.06
C ALA A 308 12.13 3.35 0.22
N ASP A 309 10.95 3.45 0.83
CA ASP A 309 10.16 2.27 1.26
C ASP A 309 9.41 1.60 0.12
N PHE A 310 9.01 2.36 -0.92
CA PHE A 310 8.12 1.83 -1.95
C PHE A 310 8.64 1.98 -3.38
N PHE A 311 8.80 3.20 -3.89
CA PHE A 311 9.05 3.40 -5.33
C PHE A 311 10.39 2.86 -5.82
N TRP A 312 11.46 3.04 -5.05
CA TRP A 312 12.77 2.49 -5.40
C TRP A 312 12.81 0.96 -5.38
N PRO A 313 12.42 0.28 -4.28
CA PRO A 313 12.44 -1.18 -4.23
C PRO A 313 11.44 -1.82 -5.20
N ALA A 314 10.27 -1.22 -5.41
CA ALA A 314 9.22 -1.74 -6.30
C ALA A 314 9.37 -1.33 -7.77
N MET A 315 10.37 -0.51 -8.13
CA MET A 315 10.48 0.12 -9.46
C MET A 315 10.29 -0.87 -10.62
N ARG A 316 10.98 -2.01 -10.58
CA ARG A 316 10.89 -3.02 -11.66
C ARG A 316 9.51 -3.67 -11.74
N LEU A 317 8.90 -3.90 -10.59
CA LEU A 317 7.58 -4.52 -10.47
C LEU A 317 6.49 -3.56 -10.98
N LEU A 318 6.53 -2.29 -10.58
CA LEU A 318 5.59 -1.26 -11.04
C LEU A 318 5.75 -0.95 -12.54
N GLN A 319 6.92 -1.22 -13.12
CA GLN A 319 7.17 -1.13 -14.56
C GLN A 319 6.69 -2.37 -15.32
N SER A 320 6.49 -3.51 -14.66
CA SER A 320 6.08 -4.76 -15.32
C SER A 320 4.57 -4.93 -15.39
N ALA A 321 3.81 -4.46 -14.39
CA ALA A 321 2.36 -4.66 -14.31
C ALA A 321 1.62 -3.49 -13.61
N PRO A 322 0.33 -3.27 -13.93
CA PRO A 322 -0.56 -2.38 -13.17
C PRO A 322 -0.82 -2.89 -11.75
N ILE A 323 -1.18 -1.99 -10.84
CA ILE A 323 -1.46 -2.27 -9.42
C ILE A 323 -2.92 -1.95 -9.07
N ILE A 324 -3.55 -2.83 -8.29
CA ILE A 324 -4.73 -2.56 -7.47
C ILE A 324 -4.22 -2.26 -6.06
N PRO A 325 -4.28 -1.00 -5.60
CA PRO A 325 -3.82 -0.64 -4.27
C PRO A 325 -4.97 -0.71 -3.26
N THR A 326 -4.77 -1.45 -2.17
CA THR A 326 -5.56 -1.25 -0.94
C THR A 326 -4.78 -0.39 0.04
N ARG A 327 -5.45 0.07 1.09
CA ARG A 327 -4.84 0.89 2.14
C ARG A 327 -4.74 0.07 3.42
N GLY A 328 -3.59 0.10 4.07
CA GLY A 328 -3.42 -0.53 5.38
C GLY A 328 -3.41 0.49 6.51
N ASN A 329 -3.34 0.03 7.75
CA ASN A 329 -3.35 0.92 8.92
C ASN A 329 -2.11 1.83 8.95
N HIS A 330 -1.03 1.51 8.23
CA HIS A 330 0.10 2.41 8.06
C HIS A 330 -0.18 3.59 7.11
N GLU A 331 -1.26 3.56 6.35
CA GLU A 331 -1.71 4.65 5.48
C GLU A 331 -2.99 5.33 5.99
N GLU A 332 -3.29 5.19 7.28
CA GLU A 332 -4.16 6.14 7.97
C GLU A 332 -3.62 7.57 7.81
N CYS A 333 -4.51 8.57 7.84
CA CYS A 333 -4.14 9.98 7.64
C CYS A 333 -3.19 10.51 8.71
N GLY A 334 -3.22 9.92 9.91
CA GLY A 334 -2.20 10.17 10.91
C GLY A 334 -0.82 9.80 10.41
N ARG A 335 -0.67 8.73 9.63
CA ARG A 335 0.58 8.01 9.37
C ARG A 335 1.11 8.29 7.96
N GLY A 336 0.84 7.40 7.00
CA GLY A 336 1.25 7.48 5.58
C GLY A 336 0.15 7.93 4.62
N GLY A 337 -1.00 8.35 5.12
CA GLY A 337 -2.19 8.53 4.28
C GLY A 337 -2.05 9.59 3.18
N TYR A 338 -1.36 10.71 3.42
CA TYR A 338 -1.27 11.77 2.41
C TYR A 338 -0.48 11.33 1.19
N GLY A 339 0.63 10.61 1.39
CA GLY A 339 1.37 10.03 0.29
C GLY A 339 0.60 8.89 -0.39
N TYR A 340 -0.17 8.07 0.34
CA TYR A 340 -1.05 7.08 -0.28
C TYR A 340 -2.04 7.76 -1.22
N PHE A 341 -2.72 8.81 -0.73
CA PHE A 341 -3.67 9.53 -1.56
C PHE A 341 -2.96 10.13 -2.78
N PHE A 342 -1.84 10.82 -2.56
CA PHE A 342 -1.09 11.50 -3.62
C PHE A 342 -0.53 10.57 -4.70
N PHE A 343 -0.02 9.40 -4.32
CA PHE A 343 0.68 8.48 -5.23
C PHE A 343 -0.17 7.31 -5.72
N LEU A 344 -1.04 6.76 -4.86
CA LEU A 344 -1.67 5.46 -5.08
C LEU A 344 -3.20 5.50 -5.07
N SER A 345 -3.86 6.60 -4.68
CA SER A 345 -5.32 6.63 -4.59
C SER A 345 -5.99 6.13 -5.88
N PRO A 346 -6.96 5.20 -5.80
CA PRO A 346 -7.77 4.80 -6.95
C PRO A 346 -8.84 5.85 -7.30
N PHE A 347 -9.00 6.88 -6.47
CA PHE A 347 -9.93 7.97 -6.69
C PHE A 347 -9.23 9.10 -7.48
N PRO A 348 -9.96 9.84 -8.31
CA PRO A 348 -9.43 11.06 -8.92
C PRO A 348 -9.02 12.01 -7.80
N LEU A 349 -7.72 12.21 -7.62
CA LEU A 349 -7.26 13.33 -6.82
C LEU A 349 -7.67 14.59 -7.55
N CYS A 350 -8.23 15.52 -6.77
CA CYS A 350 -8.75 16.79 -7.22
C CYS A 350 -7.94 17.37 -8.42
N PRO A 351 -8.49 17.44 -9.64
CA PRO A 351 -7.73 17.84 -10.81
C PRO A 351 -7.30 19.30 -10.69
N TYR A 352 -6.00 19.61 -10.86
CA TYR A 352 -5.44 20.98 -10.79
C TYR A 352 -6.00 21.95 -11.86
N GLN A 353 -6.92 21.52 -12.71
CA GLN A 353 -7.54 22.39 -13.71
C GLN A 353 -8.65 23.25 -13.08
N GLY A 354 -8.24 24.37 -12.49
CA GLY A 354 -9.01 25.61 -12.34
C GLY A 354 -10.48 25.49 -11.88
N ALA A 355 -10.70 25.82 -10.61
CA ALA A 355 -11.95 26.26 -9.93
C ALA A 355 -12.62 25.29 -8.93
N ASP A 356 -12.43 23.97 -9.00
CA ASP A 356 -13.15 23.04 -8.09
C ASP A 356 -12.29 22.45 -6.95
N CYS A 357 -10.98 22.66 -6.97
CA CYS A 357 -10.09 22.28 -5.88
C CYS A 357 -9.74 23.50 -5.03
N THR A 358 -10.65 23.85 -4.13
CA THR A 358 -10.40 24.91 -3.14
C THR A 358 -9.46 24.39 -2.05
N ALA A 359 -8.75 25.26 -1.34
CA ALA A 359 -7.94 24.86 -0.18
C ALA A 359 -8.75 24.03 0.85
N ALA A 360 -10.06 24.29 0.99
CA ALA A 360 -10.97 23.52 1.82
C ALA A 360 -11.24 22.07 1.35
N ASN A 361 -11.05 21.77 0.06
CA ASN A 361 -11.11 20.39 -0.47
C ASN A 361 -9.77 19.66 -0.34
N ILE A 362 -8.69 20.38 -0.03
CA ILE A 362 -7.32 19.87 0.10
C ILE A 362 -6.99 19.62 1.58
N ASP A 363 -7.60 20.37 2.51
CA ASP A 363 -7.62 20.01 3.94
C ASP A 363 -8.36 18.68 4.21
N ASN A 364 -9.20 18.23 3.26
CA ASN A 364 -9.84 16.91 3.22
C ASN A 364 -9.13 15.93 2.26
N ALA A 365 -7.84 16.15 1.93
CA ALA A 365 -7.13 15.31 0.95
C ALA A 365 -6.87 13.87 1.41
N CYS A 366 -7.09 13.58 2.70
CA CYS A 366 -7.00 12.23 3.25
C CYS A 366 -8.27 11.92 4.05
N ASP A 367 -9.12 11.08 3.48
CA ASP A 367 -10.33 10.59 4.14
C ASP A 367 -10.01 9.42 5.08
N THR A 368 -10.75 9.32 6.20
CA THR A 368 -10.63 8.20 7.14
C THR A 368 -10.93 6.87 6.47
N TYR A 369 -11.89 6.81 5.55
CA TYR A 369 -12.20 5.62 4.76
C TYR A 369 -12.50 6.00 3.31
N ASN A 370 -12.02 5.18 2.38
CA ASN A 370 -12.47 5.21 1.01
C ASN A 370 -13.75 4.37 0.84
N PRO A 371 -14.66 4.77 -0.07
CA PRO A 371 -15.74 3.89 -0.51
C PRO A 371 -15.19 2.58 -1.06
N PRO A 372 -15.85 1.42 -0.83
CA PRO A 372 -15.51 0.19 -1.51
C PRO A 372 -15.58 0.35 -3.03
N TYR A 373 -14.67 -0.31 -3.74
CA TYR A 373 -14.62 -0.25 -5.20
C TYR A 373 -14.25 -1.61 -5.80
N SER A 374 -14.54 -1.79 -7.09
CA SER A 374 -14.24 -3.05 -7.79
C SER A 374 -13.39 -2.82 -9.02
N VAL A 375 -12.58 -3.82 -9.31
CA VAL A 375 -11.87 -3.95 -10.58
C VAL A 375 -12.33 -5.25 -11.22
N ALA A 376 -13.24 -5.11 -12.18
CA ALA A 376 -13.88 -6.25 -12.85
C ALA A 376 -13.24 -6.51 -14.23
N PHE A 377 -12.79 -7.74 -14.43
CA PHE A 377 -12.37 -8.30 -15.72
C PHE A 377 -13.43 -9.27 -16.24
N GLU A 378 -13.22 -9.85 -17.43
CA GLU A 378 -14.22 -10.73 -18.06
C GLU A 378 -14.69 -11.89 -17.16
N HIS A 379 -13.79 -12.43 -16.33
CA HIS A 379 -14.04 -13.67 -15.59
C HIS A 379 -14.01 -13.52 -14.07
N GLU A 380 -13.41 -12.46 -13.54
CA GLU A 380 -13.27 -12.20 -12.11
C GLU A 380 -13.47 -10.72 -11.78
N SER A 381 -13.83 -10.47 -10.53
CA SER A 381 -13.76 -9.13 -9.94
C SER A 381 -12.94 -9.16 -8.67
N PHE A 382 -12.09 -8.14 -8.50
CA PHE A 382 -11.50 -7.81 -7.21
C PHE A 382 -12.41 -6.80 -6.52
N LEU A 383 -12.84 -7.10 -5.29
CA LEU A 383 -13.70 -6.25 -4.46
C LEU A 383 -12.83 -5.68 -3.34
N ILE A 384 -12.54 -4.39 -3.41
CA ILE A 384 -11.60 -3.72 -2.52
C ILE A 384 -12.38 -3.03 -1.40
N VAL A 385 -12.02 -3.32 -0.15
CA VAL A 385 -12.50 -2.61 1.04
C VAL A 385 -11.34 -1.91 1.71
N ASP A 386 -11.60 -0.69 2.17
CA ASP A 386 -10.68 0.10 2.97
C ASP A 386 -11.03 -0.05 4.45
N ASP A 387 -10.20 -0.82 5.16
CA ASP A 387 -10.29 -1.13 6.58
C ASP A 387 -9.07 -0.58 7.35
N ASN A 388 -8.39 0.45 6.79
CA ASN A 388 -7.18 1.04 7.38
C ASN A 388 -7.35 1.43 8.86
N ASP A 389 -8.43 2.13 9.19
CA ASP A 389 -8.71 2.63 10.54
C ASP A 389 -9.77 1.74 11.19
N ILE A 390 -9.46 0.47 11.42
CA ILE A 390 -10.27 -0.37 12.30
C ILE A 390 -9.55 -0.53 13.64
N ASN A 391 -10.27 -0.31 14.74
CA ASN A 391 -9.72 -0.59 16.05
C ASN A 391 -9.81 -2.10 16.34
N PRO A 392 -8.70 -2.84 16.32
CA PRO A 392 -8.74 -4.26 16.62
C PRO A 392 -9.06 -4.48 18.10
N LEU A 393 -9.67 -5.63 18.39
CA LEU A 393 -10.07 -5.97 19.74
C LEU A 393 -8.82 -6.20 20.60
N LYS A 394 -8.83 -5.70 21.85
CA LYS A 394 -7.69 -5.71 22.79
C LYS A 394 -6.40 -5.04 22.27
N GLY A 395 -6.45 -4.15 21.27
CA GLY A 395 -5.29 -3.43 20.76
C GLY A 395 -4.52 -4.16 19.65
N GLY A 396 -5.12 -5.23 19.09
CA GLY A 396 -4.63 -5.90 17.88
C GLY A 396 -3.37 -6.70 18.06
N THR A 397 -2.73 -7.07 16.96
CA THR A 397 -1.56 -7.96 16.96
C THR A 397 -0.38 -7.41 17.75
N ASP A 398 -0.23 -6.09 17.85
CA ASP A 398 0.78 -5.45 18.71
C ASP A 398 0.56 -5.72 20.22
N SER A 399 -0.60 -6.26 20.62
CA SER A 399 -0.92 -6.70 21.99
C SER A 399 -0.75 -8.21 22.23
N PHE A 400 -0.45 -8.98 21.18
CA PHE A 400 -0.34 -10.44 21.30
C PHE A 400 0.91 -10.83 22.10
N THR A 401 0.76 -11.85 22.92
CA THR A 401 1.86 -12.46 23.65
C THR A 401 2.30 -13.71 22.89
N PHE A 402 3.39 -13.61 22.14
CA PHE A 402 3.93 -14.73 21.37
C PHE A 402 4.83 -15.60 22.24
N ILE A 403 4.34 -16.77 22.66
CA ILE A 403 5.12 -17.74 23.44
C ILE A 403 5.44 -18.94 22.56
N GLU A 404 6.74 -19.19 22.35
CA GLU A 404 7.21 -20.30 21.53
C GLU A 404 6.67 -21.64 22.05
N GLY A 405 6.00 -22.40 21.17
CA GLY A 405 5.47 -23.73 21.47
C GLY A 405 4.29 -23.77 22.45
N ALA A 406 3.75 -22.63 22.87
CA ALA A 406 2.61 -22.57 23.79
C ALA A 406 1.27 -22.82 23.11
N CYS A 407 1.21 -22.70 21.79
CA CYS A 407 -0.02 -22.90 21.05
C CYS A 407 -0.55 -24.34 21.18
N PRO A 408 -1.87 -24.53 21.22
CA PRO A 408 -2.47 -25.85 21.32
C PRO A 408 -1.94 -26.81 20.25
N ALA A 409 -1.53 -28.00 20.70
CA ALA A 409 -1.29 -29.13 19.82
C ALA A 409 -2.63 -29.65 19.25
N PRO A 410 -2.61 -30.48 18.19
CA PRO A 410 -3.83 -31.04 17.65
C PRO A 410 -4.60 -31.80 18.74
N PRO A 411 -5.91 -31.56 18.91
CA PRO A 411 -6.72 -32.30 19.87
C PRO A 411 -6.89 -33.76 19.42
N PRO A 412 -7.43 -34.64 20.29
CA PRO A 412 -7.80 -36.00 19.91
C PRO A 412 -8.64 -36.08 18.64
N GLU A 413 -8.57 -37.21 17.95
CA GLU A 413 -9.32 -37.40 16.71
C GLU A 413 -10.84 -37.24 16.94
N GLY A 414 -11.47 -36.37 16.13
CA GLY A 414 -12.89 -36.06 16.22
C GLY A 414 -13.20 -34.81 17.06
N GLU A 415 -12.22 -34.26 17.76
CA GLU A 415 -12.33 -32.98 18.45
C GLU A 415 -11.78 -31.84 17.58
N PHE A 416 -12.26 -30.62 17.86
CA PHE A 416 -11.86 -29.41 17.16
C PHE A 416 -11.47 -28.33 18.15
N ILE A 417 -10.49 -27.52 17.77
CA ILE A 417 -10.20 -26.24 18.41
C ILE A 417 -11.13 -25.21 17.78
N VAL A 418 -11.93 -24.56 18.62
CA VAL A 418 -12.72 -23.39 18.22
C VAL A 418 -11.91 -22.16 18.64
N PRO A 419 -11.43 -21.33 17.69
CA PRO A 419 -10.65 -20.15 18.04
C PRO A 419 -11.42 -19.19 18.93
N VAL A 420 -10.71 -18.60 19.88
CA VAL A 420 -11.27 -17.62 20.80
C VAL A 420 -11.56 -16.33 20.03
N GLN A 421 -12.83 -15.92 20.08
CA GLN A 421 -13.27 -14.62 19.60
C GLN A 421 -12.83 -13.57 20.62
N GLN A 422 -11.84 -12.76 20.25
CA GLN A 422 -11.48 -11.63 21.10
C GLN A 422 -12.67 -10.67 21.14
N THR A 423 -13.00 -10.12 22.30
CA THR A 423 -14.11 -9.15 22.47
C THR A 423 -13.58 -7.87 23.08
N ARG A 424 -14.16 -6.71 22.72
CA ARG A 424 -13.76 -5.41 23.27
C ARG A 424 -14.27 -5.32 24.70
N VAL A 425 -13.37 -5.10 25.65
CA VAL A 425 -13.75 -4.63 26.99
C VAL A 425 -13.76 -3.09 26.91
N ASP A 426 -14.73 -2.49 26.18
CA ASP A 426 -15.16 -1.05 26.22
C ASP A 426 -16.07 -0.60 25.03
N GLU A 427 -17.28 -1.19 25.00
CA GLU A 427 -18.69 -0.85 24.64
C GLU A 427 -19.29 0.52 24.12
N PRO A 428 -18.66 1.42 23.34
CA PRO A 428 -19.50 2.10 22.29
C PRO A 428 -18.92 2.16 20.88
N GLN A 429 -17.60 2.34 20.76
CA GLN A 429 -16.95 2.52 19.45
C GLN A 429 -17.01 1.24 18.61
N ALA A 430 -16.93 0.05 19.23
CA ALA A 430 -17.11 -1.21 18.51
C ALA A 430 -18.48 -1.29 17.80
N GLY A 431 -19.55 -0.77 18.41
CA GLY A 431 -20.87 -0.74 17.77
C GLY A 431 -20.91 0.21 16.56
N ILE A 432 -20.16 1.32 16.63
CA ILE A 432 -20.02 2.27 15.51
C ILE A 432 -19.25 1.63 14.36
N ASP A 433 -18.12 0.99 14.66
CA ASP A 433 -17.28 0.31 13.67
C ASP A 433 -18.07 -0.82 12.99
N VAL A 434 -18.73 -1.68 13.77
CA VAL A 434 -19.59 -2.76 13.23
C VAL A 434 -20.71 -2.18 12.35
N ALA A 435 -21.38 -1.11 12.77
CA ALA A 435 -22.45 -0.50 11.97
C ALA A 435 -21.93 0.11 10.66
N TYR A 436 -20.78 0.78 10.70
CA TYR A 436 -20.12 1.32 9.52
C TYR A 436 -19.73 0.21 8.55
N PHE A 437 -18.96 -0.78 9.02
CA PHE A 437 -18.50 -1.87 8.19
C PHE A 437 -19.65 -2.76 7.72
N SER A 438 -20.77 -2.86 8.44
CA SER A 438 -21.93 -3.60 7.97
C SER A 438 -22.54 -2.98 6.70
N GLY A 439 -22.53 -1.64 6.59
CA GLY A 439 -22.90 -0.94 5.35
C GLY A 439 -21.89 -1.13 4.22
N VAL A 440 -20.60 -1.19 4.57
CA VAL A 440 -19.52 -1.56 3.63
C VAL A 440 -19.72 -2.99 3.09
N MET A 441 -20.03 -3.96 3.96
CA MET A 441 -20.30 -5.35 3.57
C MET A 441 -21.54 -5.48 2.68
N SER A 442 -22.59 -4.68 2.90
CA SER A 442 -23.73 -4.61 1.97
C SER A 442 -23.34 -4.08 0.59
N THR A 443 -22.41 -3.12 0.53
CA THR A 443 -21.90 -2.58 -0.74
C THR A 443 -21.07 -3.62 -1.47
N LEU A 444 -20.17 -4.31 -0.75
CA LEU A 444 -19.39 -5.43 -1.28
C LEU A 444 -20.29 -6.54 -1.84
N GLU A 445 -21.35 -6.91 -1.11
CA GLU A 445 -22.31 -7.92 -1.56
C GLU A 445 -23.00 -7.50 -2.86
N ALA A 446 -23.46 -6.25 -2.95
CA ALA A 446 -24.09 -5.73 -4.17
C ALA A 446 -23.12 -5.74 -5.36
N MET A 447 -21.86 -5.36 -5.16
CA MET A 447 -20.83 -5.37 -6.21
C MET A 447 -20.47 -6.79 -6.65
N SER A 448 -20.47 -7.76 -5.73
CA SER A 448 -20.18 -9.15 -6.04
C SER A 448 -21.19 -9.79 -7.02
N ALA A 449 -22.34 -9.17 -7.24
CA ALA A 449 -23.32 -9.62 -8.23
C ALA A 449 -22.89 -9.38 -9.69
N GLU A 450 -21.91 -8.51 -9.93
CA GLU A 450 -21.44 -8.19 -11.29
C GLU A 450 -20.63 -9.31 -11.94
N ARG A 451 -19.98 -10.17 -11.14
CA ARG A 451 -19.19 -11.31 -11.59
C ARG A 451 -19.48 -12.54 -10.75
N ASP A 452 -19.27 -13.71 -11.35
CA ASP A 452 -19.48 -14.97 -10.65
C ASP A 452 -18.28 -15.33 -9.75
N THR A 453 -17.06 -15.04 -10.19
CA THR A 453 -15.85 -15.20 -9.37
C THR A 453 -15.44 -13.86 -8.79
N ASN A 454 -15.38 -13.76 -7.46
CA ASN A 454 -14.98 -12.54 -6.77
C ASN A 454 -13.86 -12.82 -5.75
N PHE A 455 -12.90 -11.91 -5.69
CA PHE A 455 -11.84 -11.89 -4.69
C PHE A 455 -12.03 -10.69 -3.77
N PHE A 456 -12.25 -10.94 -2.49
CA PHE A 456 -12.36 -9.89 -1.49
C PHE A 456 -10.96 -9.48 -1.06
N VAL A 457 -10.55 -8.26 -1.41
CA VAL A 457 -9.25 -7.68 -1.05
C VAL A 457 -9.45 -6.64 0.06
N THR A 458 -8.72 -6.82 1.16
CA THR A 458 -8.81 -5.99 2.37
C THR A 458 -7.42 -5.95 3.03
N HIS A 459 -7.13 -5.06 3.96
CA HIS A 459 -5.84 -5.12 4.66
C HIS A 459 -5.90 -6.11 5.84
N HIS A 460 -6.94 -6.06 6.65
CA HIS A 460 -7.10 -6.84 7.87
C HIS A 460 -7.78 -8.20 7.60
N PRO A 461 -7.16 -9.33 7.99
CA PRO A 461 -7.69 -10.66 7.68
C PRO A 461 -8.94 -11.03 8.49
N ILE A 462 -10.01 -11.46 7.82
CA ILE A 462 -11.30 -11.74 8.48
C ILE A 462 -11.41 -13.16 9.03
N LEU A 463 -10.84 -14.18 8.36
CA LEU A 463 -10.92 -15.60 8.78
C LEU A 463 -9.58 -16.15 9.26
N ALA A 464 -8.58 -15.28 9.50
CA ALA A 464 -7.24 -15.73 9.87
C ALA A 464 -7.27 -16.15 11.32
N ILE A 465 -6.32 -17.00 11.65
CA ILE A 465 -6.07 -17.39 13.03
C ILE A 465 -4.66 -17.01 13.43
N ALA A 466 -4.49 -16.69 14.69
CA ALA A 466 -3.18 -16.50 15.29
C ALA A 466 -3.09 -17.23 16.62
N CYS A 467 -1.87 -17.29 17.14
CA CYS A 467 -1.62 -17.75 18.48
C CYS A 467 -1.41 -16.54 19.39
N ASN A 468 -2.21 -16.44 20.45
CA ASN A 468 -2.01 -15.44 21.50
C ASN A 468 -1.96 -16.15 22.85
N ASP A 469 -0.82 -16.00 23.54
CA ASP A 469 -0.51 -16.70 24.78
C ASP A 469 -0.58 -18.23 24.61
N THR A 470 -1.66 -18.87 25.06
CA THR A 470 -1.91 -20.31 24.96
C THR A 470 -3.15 -20.65 24.13
N GLU A 471 -3.77 -19.65 23.51
CA GLU A 471 -5.03 -19.78 22.80
C GLU A 471 -4.84 -19.53 21.30
N ILE A 472 -5.57 -20.31 20.48
CA ILE A 472 -5.79 -19.93 19.09
C ILE A 472 -6.94 -18.93 19.08
N ILE A 473 -6.73 -17.79 18.42
CA ILE A 473 -7.70 -16.72 18.26
C ILE A 473 -8.08 -16.59 16.79
N VAL A 474 -9.23 -15.97 16.54
CA VAL A 474 -9.58 -15.50 15.18
C VAL A 474 -9.27 -14.01 15.08
N GLU A 475 -8.74 -13.60 13.92
CA GLU A 475 -8.44 -12.21 13.61
C GLU A 475 -9.70 -11.38 13.32
N ASP A 476 -9.60 -10.08 13.59
CA ASP A 476 -10.58 -9.03 13.26
C ASP A 476 -12.06 -9.38 13.45
N TRP A 477 -12.39 -9.83 14.66
CA TRP A 477 -13.76 -10.14 15.04
C TRP A 477 -14.74 -8.97 14.84
N THR A 478 -14.29 -7.71 14.88
CA THR A 478 -15.14 -6.54 14.50
C THR A 478 -15.63 -6.62 13.06
N LEU A 479 -14.76 -6.95 12.10
CA LEU A 479 -15.15 -7.13 10.69
C LEU A 479 -16.05 -8.36 10.52
N GLN A 480 -15.79 -9.43 11.27
CA GLN A 480 -16.66 -10.60 11.25
C GLN A 480 -18.09 -10.26 11.74
N GLN A 481 -18.22 -9.47 12.79
CA GLN A 481 -19.51 -9.03 13.32
C GLN A 481 -20.30 -8.14 12.34
N ALA A 482 -19.62 -7.52 11.38
CA ALA A 482 -20.22 -6.70 10.32
C ALA A 482 -20.76 -7.52 9.13
N LEU A 483 -20.43 -8.82 9.05
CA LEU A 483 -20.91 -9.69 7.97
C LEU A 483 -22.42 -9.93 8.05
N HIS A 484 -23.06 -10.02 6.89
CA HIS A 484 -24.40 -10.56 6.72
C HIS A 484 -24.34 -12.04 6.38
N SER A 485 -25.46 -12.76 6.44
CA SER A 485 -25.52 -14.21 6.22
C SER A 485 -24.96 -14.68 4.87
N ASN A 486 -24.97 -13.81 3.87
CA ASN A 486 -24.66 -14.07 2.48
C ASN A 486 -23.49 -13.22 1.94
N THR A 487 -22.86 -12.39 2.79
CA THR A 487 -21.75 -11.50 2.37
C THR A 487 -20.63 -12.28 1.67
N LEU A 488 -20.35 -13.52 2.11
CA LEU A 488 -19.25 -14.35 1.59
C LEU A 488 -19.70 -15.38 0.54
N ASP A 489 -20.97 -15.45 0.14
CA ASP A 489 -21.50 -16.51 -0.74
C ASP A 489 -20.96 -16.44 -2.17
N ARG A 490 -20.64 -15.23 -2.64
CA ARG A 490 -20.09 -14.97 -3.99
C ARG A 490 -18.58 -14.71 -3.97
N VAL A 491 -17.94 -14.82 -2.80
CA VAL A 491 -16.50 -14.66 -2.63
C VAL A 491 -15.82 -16.02 -2.75
N SER A 492 -14.86 -16.12 -3.66
CA SER A 492 -14.04 -17.33 -3.85
C SER A 492 -12.83 -17.33 -2.91
N ALA A 493 -12.22 -16.17 -2.69
CA ALA A 493 -11.14 -16.01 -1.72
C ALA A 493 -11.09 -14.60 -1.11
N ILE A 494 -10.58 -14.52 0.12
CA ILE A 494 -10.20 -13.28 0.82
C ILE A 494 -8.68 -13.17 0.76
N ILE A 495 -8.18 -12.01 0.32
CA ILE A 495 -6.76 -11.70 0.14
C ILE A 495 -6.43 -10.50 1.02
N SER A 496 -5.53 -10.68 1.98
CA SER A 496 -5.24 -9.66 2.99
C SER A 496 -3.78 -9.60 3.41
N GLY A 497 -3.43 -8.54 4.14
CA GLY A 497 -2.11 -8.28 4.69
C GLY A 497 -2.14 -8.24 6.22
N HIS A 498 -1.56 -7.19 6.79
CA HIS A 498 -1.55 -6.80 8.21
C HIS A 498 -0.76 -7.73 9.13
N GLN A 499 -0.99 -9.03 9.01
CA GLN A 499 -0.19 -10.03 9.69
C GLN A 499 1.06 -10.30 8.87
N HIS A 500 2.22 -10.06 9.46
CA HIS A 500 3.50 -10.16 8.75
C HIS A 500 4.00 -11.62 8.64
N TRP A 501 3.15 -12.48 8.10
CA TRP A 501 3.40 -13.90 7.84
C TRP A 501 2.58 -14.36 6.64
N LEU A 502 2.93 -15.51 6.08
CA LEU A 502 2.05 -16.24 5.17
C LEU A 502 1.07 -17.08 5.98
N GLN A 503 -0.22 -16.93 5.74
CA GLN A 503 -1.21 -17.91 6.18
C GLN A 503 -2.23 -18.19 5.09
N VAL A 504 -2.50 -19.47 4.85
CA VAL A 504 -3.48 -19.91 3.86
C VAL A 504 -4.38 -20.94 4.49
N LEU A 505 -5.70 -20.75 4.38
CA LEU A 505 -6.70 -21.69 4.88
C LEU A 505 -7.68 -22.06 3.76
N GLU A 506 -7.82 -23.36 3.54
CA GLU A 506 -8.91 -23.95 2.75
C GLU A 506 -9.92 -24.58 3.68
N PHE A 507 -11.20 -24.50 3.33
CA PHE A 507 -12.29 -25.03 4.14
C PHE A 507 -12.93 -26.26 3.50
N ASN A 508 -13.47 -27.17 4.31
CA ASN A 508 -14.21 -28.32 3.80
C ASN A 508 -15.50 -27.86 3.11
N ASP A 509 -15.89 -28.58 2.05
CA ASP A 509 -17.10 -28.35 1.25
C ASP A 509 -17.24 -26.92 0.69
N ASP A 510 -16.11 -26.19 0.59
CA ASP A 510 -16.07 -24.77 0.24
C ASP A 510 -17.05 -23.95 1.11
N ALA A 511 -17.20 -24.33 2.39
CA ALA A 511 -18.15 -23.72 3.33
C ALA A 511 -17.84 -22.24 3.63
N LEU A 512 -16.59 -21.83 3.45
CA LEU A 512 -16.11 -20.45 3.49
C LEU A 512 -15.17 -20.20 2.30
N PRO A 513 -14.99 -18.94 1.85
CA PRO A 513 -13.96 -18.60 0.88
C PRO A 513 -12.58 -19.03 1.37
N ALA A 514 -11.67 -19.33 0.44
CA ALA A 514 -10.26 -19.48 0.78
C ALA A 514 -9.74 -18.20 1.46
N GLN A 515 -8.90 -18.34 2.47
CA GLN A 515 -8.25 -17.19 3.11
C GLN A 515 -6.76 -17.19 2.77
N LEU A 516 -6.26 -16.06 2.26
CA LEU A 516 -4.85 -15.84 1.94
C LEU A 516 -4.36 -14.56 2.64
N VAL A 517 -3.54 -14.74 3.67
CA VAL A 517 -2.77 -13.68 4.30
C VAL A 517 -1.39 -13.65 3.64
N VAL A 518 -1.07 -12.55 2.96
CA VAL A 518 0.16 -12.35 2.18
C VAL A 518 0.96 -11.13 2.66
N GLY A 519 0.93 -10.85 3.96
CA GLY A 519 1.65 -9.74 4.60
C GLY A 519 3.14 -9.99 4.87
N HIS A 520 3.72 -11.04 4.30
CA HIS A 520 5.13 -11.37 4.41
C HIS A 520 6.01 -10.73 3.31
N GLY A 521 5.59 -9.58 2.76
CA GLY A 521 6.18 -8.96 1.56
C GLY A 521 7.45 -8.13 1.79
N GLY A 522 7.78 -7.79 3.04
CA GLY A 522 9.07 -7.13 3.31
C GLY A 522 9.23 -6.53 4.69
N THR A 523 8.16 -6.06 5.33
CA THR A 523 8.21 -5.55 6.70
C THR A 523 8.58 -6.66 7.68
N LYS A 524 9.07 -6.29 8.86
CA LYS A 524 9.55 -7.24 9.87
C LYS A 524 8.51 -8.31 10.17
N LEU A 525 8.85 -9.57 9.94
CA LEU A 525 7.99 -10.70 10.21
C LEU A 525 7.57 -10.77 11.68
N ILE A 526 6.33 -11.18 11.91
CA ILE A 526 5.80 -11.48 13.23
C ILE A 526 5.95 -12.99 13.44
N PRO A 527 6.47 -13.47 14.60
CA PRO A 527 6.52 -14.89 14.90
C PRO A 527 5.12 -15.50 14.91
N ASN A 528 4.88 -16.50 14.07
CA ASN A 528 3.63 -17.23 14.03
C ASN A 528 3.82 -18.62 14.63
N TRP A 529 3.22 -18.83 15.81
CA TRP A 529 3.35 -20.08 16.56
C TRP A 529 2.13 -21.00 16.44
N VAL A 530 1.18 -20.70 15.56
CA VAL A 530 0.08 -21.63 15.27
C VAL A 530 0.68 -22.95 14.79
N ASN A 531 0.33 -24.04 15.47
CA ASN A 531 0.85 -25.35 15.13
C ASN A 531 0.29 -25.80 13.77
N GLN A 532 1.18 -26.01 12.80
CA GLN A 532 0.86 -26.42 11.42
C GLN A 532 -0.02 -27.69 11.38
N ASP A 533 0.21 -28.65 12.27
CA ASP A 533 -0.58 -29.90 12.34
C ASP A 533 -1.98 -29.67 12.91
N SER A 534 -2.19 -28.56 13.63
CA SER A 534 -3.48 -28.21 14.23
C SER A 534 -4.43 -27.54 13.25
N LEU A 535 -3.95 -27.05 12.10
CA LEU A 535 -4.78 -26.34 11.13
C LEU A 535 -6.01 -27.15 10.72
N THR A 536 -5.86 -28.45 10.41
CA THR A 536 -6.99 -29.33 10.03
C THR A 536 -7.98 -29.64 11.17
N ARG A 537 -7.66 -29.20 12.39
CA ARG A 537 -8.48 -29.35 13.59
C ARG A 537 -9.13 -28.04 14.03
N ILE A 538 -9.06 -27.00 13.21
CA ILE A 538 -9.72 -25.72 13.46
C ILE A 538 -11.16 -25.77 12.95
N LYS A 539 -12.09 -25.38 13.83
CA LYS A 539 -13.49 -25.12 13.49
C LYS A 539 -13.75 -23.63 13.71
N LEU A 540 -13.95 -22.88 12.64
CA LEU A 540 -14.32 -21.46 12.70
C LEU A 540 -15.82 -21.31 12.93
N GLU A 541 -16.16 -20.35 13.79
CA GLU A 541 -17.50 -19.83 14.01
C GLU A 541 -17.42 -18.33 13.74
N VAL A 542 -17.98 -17.90 12.61
CA VAL A 542 -17.70 -16.60 11.97
C VAL A 542 -18.88 -15.65 12.11
N GLY A 543 -18.59 -14.42 12.50
CA GLY A 543 -19.57 -13.34 12.63
C GLY A 543 -20.61 -13.59 13.71
N GLN A 544 -21.75 -12.89 13.61
CA GLN A 544 -22.74 -12.90 14.67
C GLN A 544 -23.24 -14.33 14.94
N PRO A 545 -23.35 -14.79 16.20
CA PRO A 545 -23.75 -16.16 16.52
C PRO A 545 -25.07 -16.60 15.85
N GLU A 546 -25.98 -15.66 15.60
CA GLU A 546 -27.27 -15.87 14.95
C GLU A 546 -27.14 -16.27 13.47
N LEU A 547 -26.04 -15.92 12.80
CA LEU A 547 -25.79 -16.28 11.40
C LEU A 547 -25.42 -17.76 11.26
N ASN A 548 -24.91 -18.40 12.32
CA ASN A 548 -24.50 -19.79 12.34
C ASN A 548 -23.56 -20.17 11.16
N ILE A 549 -22.62 -19.28 10.83
CA ILE A 549 -21.60 -19.51 9.81
C ILE A 549 -20.48 -20.33 10.43
N VAL A 550 -20.35 -21.59 10.01
CA VAL A 550 -19.42 -22.55 10.60
C VAL A 550 -18.69 -23.30 9.49
N ALA A 551 -17.37 -23.41 9.61
CA ALA A 551 -16.55 -24.23 8.72
C ALA A 551 -15.39 -24.89 9.45
N THR A 552 -14.93 -26.02 8.91
CA THR A 552 -13.72 -26.68 9.36
C THR A 552 -12.63 -26.53 8.31
N VAL A 553 -11.40 -26.30 8.75
CA VAL A 553 -10.26 -26.17 7.85
C VAL A 553 -9.94 -27.54 7.26
N LYS A 554 -9.87 -27.62 5.93
CA LYS A 554 -9.50 -28.80 5.15
C LYS A 554 -8.00 -28.99 5.13
N ARG A 555 -7.26 -27.91 4.83
CA ARG A 555 -5.80 -27.83 4.82
C ARG A 555 -5.36 -26.37 4.84
N GLY A 556 -4.10 -26.14 5.12
CA GLY A 556 -3.54 -24.79 5.12
C GLY A 556 -2.05 -24.79 5.34
N ILE A 557 -1.46 -23.60 5.32
CA ILE A 557 -0.08 -23.37 5.72
C ILE A 557 0.00 -22.09 6.53
N THR A 558 0.92 -22.05 7.50
CA THR A 558 1.16 -20.86 8.32
C THR A 558 2.65 -20.75 8.59
N MET A 559 3.28 -19.63 8.22
CA MET A 559 4.74 -19.48 8.35
C MET A 559 5.20 -18.02 8.43
N SER A 560 6.20 -17.78 9.28
CA SER A 560 6.95 -16.52 9.31
C SER A 560 8.16 -16.62 8.40
N GLN A 561 7.97 -16.41 7.10
CA GLN A 561 9.04 -16.34 6.11
C GLN A 561 8.68 -15.29 5.06
N PHE A 562 9.65 -14.48 4.63
CA PHE A 562 9.47 -13.46 3.58
C PHE A 562 9.12 -14.05 2.22
N GLY A 563 8.29 -13.38 1.43
CA GLY A 563 7.75 -13.97 0.20
C GLY A 563 6.58 -13.23 -0.42
N TYR A 564 5.89 -13.90 -1.36
CA TYR A 564 4.66 -13.45 -1.99
C TYR A 564 3.90 -14.63 -2.62
N GLY A 565 2.68 -14.40 -3.10
CA GLY A 565 1.88 -15.38 -3.86
C GLY A 565 1.69 -15.00 -5.32
N ILE A 566 1.57 -15.98 -6.22
CA ILE A 566 1.08 -15.78 -7.59
C ILE A 566 -0.17 -16.64 -7.77
N MET A 567 -1.27 -16.00 -8.10
CA MET A 567 -2.54 -16.63 -8.47
C MET A 567 -2.68 -16.60 -10.00
N GLU A 568 -2.91 -17.75 -10.62
CA GLU A 568 -3.02 -17.88 -12.08
C GLU A 568 -4.35 -18.54 -12.47
N ARG A 569 -5.14 -17.87 -13.32
CA ARG A 569 -6.36 -18.45 -13.89
C ARG A 569 -6.01 -19.54 -14.89
N ASN A 570 -6.44 -20.76 -14.61
CA ASN A 570 -6.20 -21.92 -15.47
C ASN A 570 -7.28 -22.08 -16.56
N ASP A 571 -7.08 -23.04 -17.47
CA ASP A 571 -8.01 -23.31 -18.58
C ASP A 571 -9.41 -23.79 -18.12
N GLY A 572 -9.52 -24.30 -16.88
CA GLY A 572 -10.78 -24.67 -16.24
C GLY A 572 -11.55 -23.48 -15.66
N MET A 573 -10.93 -22.29 -15.69
CA MET A 573 -11.36 -21.03 -15.07
C MET A 573 -11.22 -20.97 -13.54
N ASP A 574 -10.63 -22.01 -12.94
CA ASP A 574 -10.20 -21.98 -11.54
C ASP A 574 -8.85 -21.25 -11.42
N TYR A 575 -8.39 -21.00 -10.19
CA TYR A 575 -7.20 -20.18 -9.94
C TYR A 575 -6.16 -20.95 -9.13
N ASP A 576 -5.05 -21.30 -9.78
CA ASP A 576 -3.93 -21.99 -9.16
C ASP A 576 -3.02 -20.97 -8.47
N VAL A 577 -2.81 -21.12 -7.17
CA VAL A 577 -1.97 -20.24 -6.35
C VAL A 577 -0.69 -20.95 -5.95
N THR A 578 0.44 -20.35 -6.33
CA THR A 578 1.78 -20.77 -5.93
C THR A 578 2.39 -19.73 -5.00
N PHE A 579 2.95 -20.16 -3.88
CA PHE A 579 3.63 -19.27 -2.94
C PHE A 579 5.14 -19.38 -3.08
N TYR A 580 5.81 -18.24 -2.88
CA TYR A 580 7.24 -18.12 -3.00
C TYR A 580 7.84 -17.60 -1.70
N GLY A 581 8.95 -18.18 -1.28
CA GLY A 581 9.67 -17.84 -0.07
C GLY A 581 11.10 -17.43 -0.37
N LEU A 582 11.59 -16.43 0.36
CA LEU A 582 12.97 -15.99 0.33
C LEU A 582 13.80 -16.82 1.30
N ASP A 583 14.95 -17.31 0.83
CA ASP A 583 16.04 -17.74 1.70
C ASP A 583 16.89 -16.51 2.04
N GLU A 584 16.82 -16.05 3.30
CA GLU A 584 17.51 -14.82 3.76
C GLU A 584 19.03 -14.91 3.65
N THR A 585 19.61 -16.12 3.69
CA THR A 585 21.07 -16.32 3.60
C THR A 585 21.57 -16.19 2.17
N THR A 586 20.83 -16.76 1.22
CA THR A 586 21.21 -16.75 -0.20
C THR A 586 20.59 -15.59 -0.98
N ARG A 587 19.59 -14.91 -0.40
CA ARG A 587 18.72 -13.91 -1.02
C ARG A 587 18.05 -14.41 -2.30
N LYS A 588 17.76 -15.71 -2.35
CA LYS A 588 17.08 -16.35 -3.49
C LYS A 588 15.64 -16.64 -3.13
N VAL A 589 14.77 -16.43 -4.10
CA VAL A 589 13.34 -16.74 -3.98
C VAL A 589 13.07 -18.11 -4.62
N GLY A 590 12.44 -19.00 -3.85
CA GLY A 590 12.08 -20.36 -4.26
C GLY A 590 10.59 -20.61 -4.11
N VAL A 591 10.08 -21.65 -4.79
CA VAL A 591 8.70 -22.14 -4.59
C VAL A 591 8.61 -22.77 -3.20
N LEU A 592 7.58 -22.41 -2.43
CA LEU A 592 7.23 -23.09 -1.19
C LEU A 592 6.52 -24.42 -1.49
N ASP A 593 6.70 -25.42 -0.63
CA ASP A 593 6.05 -26.74 -0.77
C ASP A 593 4.57 -26.70 -0.34
N PHE A 594 3.82 -25.76 -0.93
CA PHE A 594 2.38 -25.60 -0.77
C PHE A 594 1.82 -24.85 -1.98
N SER A 595 0.74 -25.36 -2.53
CA SER A 595 -0.06 -24.71 -3.56
C SER A 595 -1.54 -24.99 -3.35
N MET A 596 -2.39 -24.17 -3.94
CA MET A 596 -3.84 -24.37 -3.91
C MET A 596 -4.51 -24.05 -5.21
N THR A 597 -5.73 -24.55 -5.37
CA THR A 597 -6.62 -24.16 -6.46
C THR A 597 -7.86 -23.56 -5.82
N ILE A 598 -8.13 -22.30 -6.11
CA ILE A 598 -9.36 -21.60 -5.72
C ILE A 598 -10.40 -21.88 -6.82
N PRO A 599 -11.53 -22.52 -6.51
CA PRO A 599 -12.59 -22.75 -7.48
C PRO A 599 -13.16 -21.43 -8.01
N LYS A 600 -13.51 -21.40 -9.29
CA LYS A 600 -14.34 -20.32 -9.83
C LYS A 600 -15.67 -20.24 -9.09
N GLY A 601 -16.18 -19.03 -8.93
CA GLY A 601 -17.45 -18.79 -8.25
C GLY A 601 -18.68 -18.98 -9.14
N PRO A 602 -19.89 -18.76 -8.58
CA PRO A 602 -20.12 -18.47 -7.16
C PRO A 602 -19.93 -19.72 -6.29
N ARG A 603 -19.46 -19.53 -5.06
CA ARG A 603 -19.21 -20.62 -4.09
C ARG A 603 -20.51 -21.31 -3.67
N VAL A 604 -21.57 -20.53 -3.46
CA VAL A 604 -22.93 -21.02 -3.21
C VAL A 604 -23.79 -20.83 -4.45
N PRO A 605 -24.49 -21.88 -4.95
CA PRO A 605 -25.43 -21.73 -6.06
C PRO A 605 -26.57 -20.79 -5.68
N TYR A 606 -26.68 -19.65 -6.37
CA TYR A 606 -27.84 -18.78 -6.21
C TYR A 606 -29.04 -19.38 -6.97
N PRO A 607 -30.27 -19.32 -6.43
CA PRO A 607 -31.45 -19.58 -7.24
C PRO A 607 -31.41 -18.64 -8.44
N LEU A 608 -31.45 -19.19 -9.66
CA LEU A 608 -31.72 -18.43 -10.87
C LEU A 608 -33.17 -17.95 -10.77
N ASP A 609 -33.43 -16.91 -9.99
CA ASP A 609 -34.77 -16.34 -9.93
C ASP A 609 -34.97 -15.47 -11.18
N THR A 610 -35.59 -16.08 -12.17
CA THR A 610 -36.23 -15.36 -13.27
C THR A 610 -37.31 -14.44 -12.66
N ASN A 611 -36.99 -13.15 -12.51
CA ASN A 611 -37.90 -11.98 -12.50
C ASN A 611 -37.89 -11.02 -11.31
N ASP A 612 -37.09 -11.18 -10.25
CA ASP A 612 -37.03 -10.17 -9.19
C ASP A 612 -35.72 -9.37 -9.23
N SER A 613 -35.71 -8.34 -10.08
CA SER A 613 -34.77 -7.23 -9.92
C SER A 613 -35.09 -6.49 -8.61
N PRO A 614 -34.11 -6.18 -7.75
CA PRO A 614 -34.36 -5.43 -6.53
C PRO A 614 -34.95 -4.06 -6.90
N SER A 615 -36.15 -3.78 -6.38
CA SER A 615 -36.78 -2.49 -6.58
C SER A 615 -36.05 -1.44 -5.73
N ALA A 616 -35.86 -0.25 -6.29
CA ALA A 616 -35.09 0.85 -5.71
C ALA A 616 -35.69 1.48 -4.43
N SER A 617 -36.48 0.75 -3.64
CA SER A 617 -37.16 1.23 -2.43
C SER A 617 -36.46 0.91 -1.11
N ASP A 618 -35.42 0.07 -1.10
CA ASP A 618 -34.90 -0.51 0.14
C ASP A 618 -33.56 0.10 0.61
N LEU A 619 -33.17 1.26 0.07
CA LEU A 619 -32.06 2.05 0.59
C LEU A 619 -32.50 2.88 1.81
N PRO A 620 -31.73 2.91 2.91
CA PRO A 620 -32.03 3.76 4.07
C PRO A 620 -32.14 5.22 3.63
N SER A 621 -33.26 5.86 3.99
CA SER A 621 -33.51 7.28 3.72
C SER A 621 -32.53 8.14 4.49
N GLY A 622 -31.41 8.52 3.86
CA GLY A 622 -30.35 9.24 4.55
C GLY A 622 -29.30 9.93 3.70
N THR A 623 -29.44 10.02 2.38
CA THR A 623 -28.79 11.04 1.52
C THR A 623 -29.45 10.97 0.14
N SER A 624 -29.66 12.12 -0.50
CA SER A 624 -30.62 12.28 -1.60
C SER A 624 -30.24 11.57 -2.91
N ALA A 625 -30.83 10.40 -3.15
CA ALA A 625 -30.77 9.62 -4.40
C ALA A 625 -31.46 10.26 -5.63
N ASN A 626 -31.88 11.53 -5.56
CA ASN A 626 -32.66 12.19 -6.62
C ASN A 626 -31.82 12.84 -7.75
N ASN A 627 -30.49 12.80 -7.68
CA ASN A 627 -29.64 13.34 -8.76
C ASN A 627 -29.16 12.28 -9.76
N TRP A 628 -29.27 10.98 -9.45
CA TRP A 628 -28.69 9.92 -10.30
C TRP A 628 -29.60 9.50 -11.46
N LYS A 629 -30.93 9.42 -11.24
CA LYS A 629 -31.91 9.09 -12.30
C LYS A 629 -32.07 10.23 -13.32
N THR A 630 -31.91 11.48 -12.89
CA THR A 630 -31.96 12.66 -13.77
C THR A 630 -30.75 12.73 -14.70
N LEU A 631 -29.56 12.29 -14.23
CA LEU A 631 -28.34 12.23 -15.05
C LEU A 631 -28.39 11.13 -16.12
N GLN A 632 -28.84 9.92 -15.77
CA GLN A 632 -28.94 8.82 -16.75
C GLN A 632 -29.97 9.13 -17.87
N THR A 633 -31.07 9.81 -17.52
CA THR A 633 -32.09 10.20 -18.51
C THR A 633 -31.62 11.36 -19.40
N MET A 634 -30.80 12.28 -18.88
CA MET A 634 -30.16 13.33 -19.69
C MET A 634 -29.06 12.78 -20.61
N LEU A 635 -28.28 11.79 -20.18
CA LEU A 635 -27.24 11.14 -21.00
C LEU A 635 -27.80 10.30 -22.15
N LEU A 636 -28.97 9.68 -21.98
CA LEU A 636 -29.69 8.97 -23.06
C LEU A 636 -30.39 9.94 -24.03
N ALA A 637 -30.93 11.06 -23.55
CA ALA A 637 -31.54 12.08 -24.40
C ALA A 637 -30.50 12.86 -25.23
N PHE A 638 -29.29 13.08 -24.71
CA PHE A 638 -28.22 13.78 -25.43
C PHE A 638 -27.65 12.97 -26.60
N ARG A 639 -27.69 11.63 -26.52
CA ARG A 639 -27.26 10.74 -27.62
C ARG A 639 -28.24 10.67 -28.79
N PHE A 640 -29.51 11.01 -28.59
CA PHE A 640 -30.51 10.97 -29.66
C PHE A 640 -30.58 12.27 -30.49
N VAL A 641 -30.13 13.41 -29.92
CA VAL A 641 -30.18 14.71 -30.60
C VAL A 641 -28.97 14.97 -31.50
N ILE A 642 -27.80 14.39 -31.19
CA ILE A 642 -26.58 14.57 -32.02
C ILE A 642 -26.55 13.64 -33.24
N GLY A 643 -27.27 12.51 -33.21
CA GLY A 643 -27.41 11.60 -34.37
C GLY A 643 -28.36 12.09 -35.49
N LEU A 644 -28.96 13.28 -35.35
CA LEU A 644 -29.88 13.86 -36.33
C LEU A 644 -29.36 15.19 -36.93
N PHE A 645 -28.18 15.66 -36.54
CA PHE A 645 -27.57 16.89 -37.07
C PHE A 645 -26.03 16.84 -37.24
N LEU A 646 -25.49 15.67 -37.58
CA LEU A 646 -24.18 15.54 -38.23
C LEU A 646 -24.25 14.58 -39.42
#